data_AF-A0A1W2E5C7-F1
#
_entry.id   AF-A0A1W2E5C7-F1
#
_cell.length_a   1.000
_cell.length_b   1.000
_cell.length_c   1.000
_cell.angle_alpha   90.00
_cell.angle_beta   90.00
_cell.angle_gamma   90.00
#
_symmetry.space_group_name_H-M   'P 1'
#
loop_
_entity.id
_entity.type
_entity.pdbx_description
1 polymer ?
#
loop_
_entity_poly.entity_id
_entity_poly.type
_entity_poly.pdbx_seq_one_letter_code
_entity_poly.pdbx_strand_id
1 'polypeptide(L)'
;MKENLDGRLTIRFEHSKKEADVPLSTLVDGAVKFLEFYGNAQFCGREFIAVTGQGNGKTKLAALLGATGYEADAMGFFSAVFGAIGSARAQHLVVNEITIPHMLLVALLERVIPGHGYLSIKNPQRLEVTTNLDIPDDRRGDLQKVMDKYPVRLSRHTIRQMMVSRDVAYQYMPFVEELGSVGHVNTWIGQFHEGLLEQMYQNRVIFLLNMSCPVYCRFCFRKHKESRNENNPTVEDVKAAVKHVADSPSIKEIVVTGGDPFLNRANMAATIDGLMAVDHVQTLRLATRSVAYYPDLFLENEKAYLKYLKQKSLELQQNGKRMELATHFIHPDEVSPEALDIISDLVKNGIAVYIQTPFLSDCNDTGPELVKLFHLLRGAGAELHYIYIPCSPIHGNSIYWKSLSDGIYMAKHLRAHLSDRVMPRICTATPIGKMDWHTSGWAVERVADNENFVWIRTPYTPAYFKVFAPLTEKLTNIRTNAEGTIDIQYMAKIGDDSLLLGERPVKVAPKNALAMDADVSALKEELIATCQTDVSMVETNIKGLSRLHETRVLVDADGVEKEALAYIAEDSRITDVVVTAREDAMDSLYVISKFVRQLQDISHVNAVRLRSMAFATSPEIYTLGVVNTLGDLNRLSVVNPLRLEIETWFVQDQEVQPIHAAVARRLNNKGITVYANVPLLGGVNDTDTAIHDLAYVLRRSGIEFHHLYVAGLPVQGQWNIKHPVDSYDVIDIATMVRREGSGREIPRYIIATPLGEVDYGLTSQFIRQGDALKIKLTCYDTDYYRSMDPRFCFPKGVDQDLDGHPVMELPGFVKTNDFPIS
;
A
#
# COMPACT_ATOMS: atom_id res chain seq x y z
N MET A 1 -36.46 -20.36 16.24
CA MET A 1 -36.03 -20.00 17.61
C MET A 1 -37.16 -19.29 18.34
N LYS A 2 -37.73 -19.92 19.38
CA LYS A 2 -38.48 -19.22 20.45
C LYS A 2 -37.61 -19.29 21.71
N GLU A 3 -36.44 -18.68 21.65
CA GLU A 3 -35.63 -18.44 22.85
C GLU A 3 -36.25 -17.27 23.65
N ASN A 4 -36.05 -17.27 24.97
CA ASN A 4 -36.47 -16.15 25.81
C ASN A 4 -35.53 -14.95 25.59
N LEU A 5 -35.82 -14.15 24.56
CA LEU A 5 -35.06 -12.95 24.18
C LEU A 5 -35.20 -11.79 25.19
N ASP A 6 -36.07 -11.93 26.19
CA ASP A 6 -36.27 -10.93 27.26
C ASP A 6 -35.15 -10.99 28.32
N GLY A 7 -34.27 -12.00 28.27
CA GLY A 7 -33.10 -12.11 29.13
C GLY A 7 -32.09 -10.98 28.92
N ARG A 8 -31.34 -10.65 29.98
CA ARG A 8 -30.23 -9.69 29.94
C ARG A 8 -28.93 -10.38 30.31
N LEU A 9 -27.86 -10.01 29.62
CA LEU A 9 -26.51 -10.44 29.96
C LEU A 9 -25.79 -9.34 30.72
N THR A 10 -25.35 -9.64 31.93
CA THR A 10 -24.46 -8.77 32.73
C THR A 10 -23.01 -9.13 32.41
N ILE A 11 -22.33 -8.24 31.70
CA ILE A 11 -20.93 -8.41 31.32
C ILE A 11 -20.06 -7.70 32.35
N ARG A 12 -19.16 -8.44 32.99
CA ARG A 12 -18.20 -7.91 33.97
C ARG A 12 -16.83 -7.76 33.33
N PHE A 13 -16.33 -6.54 33.34
CA PHE A 13 -15.00 -6.20 32.85
C PHE A 13 -14.02 -6.22 34.03
N GLU A 14 -13.19 -7.27 34.10
CA GLU A 14 -12.37 -7.62 35.26
C GLU A 14 -11.47 -6.49 35.73
N HIS A 15 -10.73 -5.85 34.81
CA HIS A 15 -9.75 -4.81 35.16
C HIS A 15 -10.41 -3.45 35.31
N SER A 16 -11.40 -3.14 34.47
CA SER A 16 -12.10 -1.84 34.56
C SER A 16 -13.06 -1.74 35.75
N LYS A 17 -13.44 -2.86 36.35
CA LYS A 17 -14.48 -3.01 37.40
C LYS A 17 -15.85 -2.47 36.98
N LYS A 18 -16.09 -2.28 35.67
CA LYS A 18 -17.38 -1.89 35.13
C LYS A 18 -18.24 -3.11 34.83
N GLU A 19 -19.54 -2.90 34.94
CA GLU A 19 -20.55 -3.83 34.46
C GLU A 19 -21.31 -3.19 33.30
N ALA A 20 -21.67 -4.00 32.32
CA ALA A 20 -22.55 -3.60 31.23
C ALA A 20 -23.71 -4.60 31.14
N ASP A 21 -24.93 -4.10 31.32
CA ASP A 21 -26.15 -4.90 31.19
C ASP A 21 -26.76 -4.70 29.80
N VAL A 22 -26.75 -5.75 28.98
CA VAL A 22 -27.19 -5.68 27.58
C VAL A 22 -28.34 -6.67 27.36
N PRO A 23 -29.44 -6.28 26.70
CA PRO A 23 -30.49 -7.22 26.31
C PRO A 23 -29.92 -8.30 25.37
N LEU A 24 -30.30 -9.56 25.58
CA LEU A 24 -29.89 -10.67 24.70
C LEU A 24 -30.32 -10.41 23.25
N SER A 25 -31.53 -9.87 23.04
CA SER A 25 -32.03 -9.46 21.73
C SER A 25 -31.08 -8.51 20.99
N THR A 26 -30.43 -7.58 21.69
CA THR A 26 -29.48 -6.63 21.07
C THR A 26 -28.22 -7.31 20.56
N LEU A 27 -27.74 -8.33 21.29
CA LEU A 27 -26.56 -9.12 20.91
C LEU A 27 -26.89 -10.05 19.75
N VAL A 28 -28.03 -10.75 19.82
CA VAL A 28 -28.54 -11.60 18.72
C VAL A 28 -28.72 -10.77 17.45
N ASP A 29 -29.39 -9.63 17.53
CA ASP A 29 -29.61 -8.76 16.36
C ASP A 29 -28.29 -8.23 15.79
N GLY A 30 -27.33 -7.87 16.64
CA GLY A 30 -25.99 -7.48 16.23
C GLY A 30 -25.25 -8.58 15.47
N ALA A 31 -25.25 -9.80 16.02
CA ALA A 31 -24.63 -10.98 15.40
C ALA A 31 -25.30 -11.34 14.07
N VAL A 32 -26.64 -11.40 14.04
CA VAL A 32 -27.42 -11.70 12.84
C VAL A 32 -27.12 -10.67 11.75
N LYS A 33 -27.13 -9.37 12.10
CA LYS A 33 -26.84 -8.30 11.13
C LYS A 33 -25.42 -8.43 10.58
N PHE A 34 -24.43 -8.70 11.43
CA PHE A 34 -23.06 -8.92 10.97
C PHE A 34 -22.98 -10.13 10.03
N LEU A 35 -23.53 -11.28 10.43
CA LEU A 35 -23.45 -12.52 9.63
C LEU A 35 -24.23 -12.43 8.31
N GLU A 36 -25.29 -11.63 8.26
CA GLU A 36 -26.04 -11.33 7.03
C GLU A 36 -25.15 -10.64 6.00
N PHE A 37 -24.49 -9.54 6.37
CA PHE A 37 -23.77 -8.69 5.43
C PHE A 37 -22.28 -9.05 5.29
N TYR A 38 -21.64 -9.45 6.38
CA TYR A 38 -20.18 -9.64 6.47
C TYR A 38 -19.79 -11.08 6.86
N GLY A 39 -20.75 -11.97 7.10
CA GLY A 39 -20.52 -13.39 7.32
C GLY A 39 -20.13 -14.13 6.04
N ASN A 40 -19.02 -13.75 5.42
CA ASN A 40 -18.46 -14.34 4.20
C ASN A 40 -16.94 -14.55 4.35
N ALA A 41 -16.32 -15.22 3.37
CA ALA A 41 -14.92 -15.63 3.46
C ALA A 41 -13.94 -14.44 3.48
N GLN A 42 -14.30 -13.32 2.85
CA GLN A 42 -13.49 -12.09 2.83
C GLN A 42 -13.23 -11.56 4.24
N PHE A 43 -14.26 -11.54 5.10
CA PHE A 43 -14.16 -10.94 6.44
C PHE A 43 -14.00 -11.94 7.57
N CYS A 44 -14.54 -13.15 7.41
CA CYS A 44 -14.55 -14.16 8.46
C CYS A 44 -13.53 -15.28 8.25
N GLY A 45 -12.92 -15.37 7.06
CA GLY A 45 -12.08 -16.51 6.68
C GLY A 45 -12.90 -17.74 6.31
N ARG A 46 -12.27 -18.67 5.57
CA ARG A 46 -12.97 -19.83 4.98
C ARG A 46 -13.36 -20.88 5.99
N GLU A 47 -12.50 -21.11 6.99
CA GLU A 47 -12.74 -22.09 8.06
C GLU A 47 -14.01 -21.73 8.82
N PHE A 48 -14.19 -20.45 9.17
CA PHE A 48 -15.41 -19.98 9.83
C PHE A 48 -16.64 -20.17 8.94
N ILE A 49 -16.54 -19.87 7.65
CA ILE A 49 -17.68 -20.02 6.72
C ILE A 49 -18.03 -21.47 6.44
N ALA A 50 -17.05 -22.38 6.43
CA ALA A 50 -17.31 -23.81 6.32
C ALA A 50 -18.18 -24.32 7.48
N VAL A 51 -18.05 -23.70 8.66
CA VAL A 51 -18.84 -24.00 9.84
C VAL A 51 -20.22 -23.33 9.81
N THR A 52 -20.29 -22.03 9.52
CA THR A 52 -21.58 -21.31 9.54
C THR A 52 -22.45 -21.56 8.32
N GLY A 53 -21.88 -22.08 7.24
CA GLY A 53 -22.55 -22.35 5.98
C GLY A 53 -23.00 -21.10 5.23
N GLN A 54 -23.83 -21.33 4.21
CA GLN A 54 -24.48 -20.31 3.40
C GLN A 54 -25.90 -20.01 3.93
N GLY A 55 -26.44 -18.84 3.61
CA GLY A 55 -27.80 -18.44 3.99
C GLY A 55 -27.86 -17.07 4.66
N ASN A 56 -29.01 -16.74 5.25
CA ASN A 56 -29.22 -15.49 5.98
C ASN A 56 -28.53 -15.53 7.36
N GLY A 57 -28.40 -14.37 7.99
CA GLY A 57 -27.70 -14.19 9.26
C GLY A 57 -28.30 -14.99 10.42
N LYS A 58 -29.61 -15.28 10.40
CA LYS A 58 -30.26 -16.11 11.43
C LYS A 58 -29.84 -17.58 11.30
N THR A 59 -29.84 -18.10 10.07
CA THR A 59 -29.38 -19.47 9.80
C THR A 59 -27.91 -19.62 10.12
N LYS A 60 -27.07 -18.65 9.73
CA LYS A 60 -25.64 -18.64 10.06
C LYS A 60 -25.38 -18.58 11.57
N LEU A 61 -26.14 -17.77 12.30
CA LEU A 61 -26.02 -17.71 13.76
C LEU A 61 -26.43 -19.05 14.40
N ALA A 62 -27.52 -19.67 13.95
CA ALA A 62 -27.93 -20.98 14.46
C ALA A 62 -26.87 -22.06 14.21
N ALA A 63 -26.25 -22.06 13.02
CA ALA A 63 -25.14 -22.95 12.69
C ALA A 63 -23.91 -22.70 13.59
N LEU A 64 -23.54 -21.43 13.81
CA LEU A 64 -22.47 -21.05 14.72
C LEU A 64 -22.75 -21.54 16.15
N LEU A 65 -23.96 -21.32 16.66
CA LEU A 65 -24.37 -21.80 17.99
C LEU A 65 -24.27 -23.32 18.09
N GLY A 66 -24.77 -24.06 17.10
CA GLY A 66 -24.66 -25.51 17.06
C GLY A 66 -23.21 -26.00 17.05
N ALA A 67 -22.38 -25.45 16.16
CA ALA A 67 -20.97 -25.82 16.03
C ALA A 67 -20.13 -25.47 17.26
N THR A 68 -20.53 -24.44 18.00
CA THR A 68 -19.88 -24.04 19.26
C THR A 68 -20.50 -24.73 20.48
N GLY A 69 -21.41 -25.69 20.32
CA GLY A 69 -22.01 -26.45 21.42
C GLY A 69 -23.08 -25.71 22.23
N TYR A 70 -23.58 -24.59 21.73
CA TYR A 70 -24.62 -23.74 22.33
C TYR A 70 -25.94 -23.79 21.54
N GLU A 71 -26.31 -24.97 21.01
CA GLU A 71 -27.54 -25.11 20.22
C GLU A 71 -28.77 -24.65 21.02
N ALA A 72 -29.49 -23.65 20.47
CA ALA A 72 -30.62 -23.00 21.14
C ALA A 72 -30.30 -22.41 22.54
N ASP A 73 -29.02 -22.07 22.79
CA ASP A 73 -28.54 -21.35 23.97
C ASP A 73 -27.68 -20.14 23.58
N ALA A 74 -28.29 -19.15 22.92
CA ALA A 74 -27.60 -17.90 22.60
C ALA A 74 -27.05 -17.19 23.85
N MET A 75 -27.74 -17.30 25.00
CA MET A 75 -27.28 -16.69 26.25
C MET A 75 -25.95 -17.29 26.72
N GLY A 76 -25.83 -18.62 26.71
CA GLY A 76 -24.59 -19.32 27.05
C GLY A 76 -23.44 -18.95 26.11
N PHE A 77 -23.70 -18.89 24.80
CA PHE A 77 -22.69 -18.49 23.81
C PHE A 77 -22.15 -17.08 24.07
N PHE A 78 -23.05 -16.09 24.18
CA PHE A 78 -22.61 -14.71 24.46
C PHE A 78 -21.98 -14.57 25.84
N SER A 79 -22.42 -15.35 26.84
CA SER A 79 -21.76 -15.40 28.15
C SER A 79 -20.31 -15.89 28.05
N ALA A 80 -20.04 -16.91 27.23
CA ALA A 80 -18.68 -17.40 27.00
C ALA A 80 -17.81 -16.36 26.28
N VAL A 81 -18.34 -15.77 25.20
CA VAL A 81 -17.64 -14.74 24.42
C VAL A 81 -17.30 -13.52 25.28
N PHE A 82 -18.28 -12.95 25.96
CA PHE A 82 -18.07 -11.76 26.78
C PHE A 82 -17.39 -12.06 28.12
N GLY A 83 -17.44 -13.30 28.61
CA GLY A 83 -16.60 -13.75 29.72
C GLY A 83 -15.12 -13.70 29.36
N ALA A 84 -14.76 -14.16 28.15
CA ALA A 84 -13.38 -14.07 27.66
C ALA A 84 -12.94 -12.63 27.40
N ILE A 85 -13.78 -11.80 26.77
CA ILE A 85 -13.48 -10.36 26.56
C ILE A 85 -13.38 -9.62 27.90
N GLY A 86 -14.31 -9.89 28.82
CA GLY A 86 -14.35 -9.31 30.16
C GLY A 86 -13.11 -9.61 30.99
N SER A 87 -12.53 -10.80 30.81
CA SER A 87 -11.29 -11.24 31.47
C SER A 87 -10.02 -10.93 30.67
N ALA A 88 -10.12 -10.10 29.61
CA ALA A 88 -9.02 -9.73 28.72
C ALA A 88 -8.30 -10.90 28.00
N ARG A 89 -9.00 -12.02 27.77
CA ARG A 89 -8.48 -13.24 27.10
C ARG A 89 -9.04 -13.43 25.67
N ALA A 90 -9.50 -12.36 25.05
CA ALA A 90 -10.17 -12.43 23.74
C ALA A 90 -9.23 -12.19 22.54
N GLN A 91 -7.92 -12.12 22.75
CA GLN A 91 -6.95 -12.13 21.67
C GLN A 91 -6.99 -13.52 21.01
N HIS A 92 -7.44 -13.61 19.75
CA HIS A 92 -7.71 -14.87 19.06
C HIS A 92 -8.73 -15.77 19.80
N LEU A 93 -9.91 -15.22 20.12
CA LEU A 93 -10.94 -15.95 20.84
C LEU A 93 -11.39 -17.23 20.11
N VAL A 94 -11.25 -18.37 20.77
CA VAL A 94 -11.76 -19.67 20.34
C VAL A 94 -12.89 -20.11 21.26
N VAL A 95 -14.03 -20.51 20.70
CA VAL A 95 -15.15 -21.12 21.43
C VAL A 95 -15.36 -22.52 20.87
N ASN A 96 -15.07 -23.54 21.68
CA ASN A 96 -15.16 -24.95 21.29
C ASN A 96 -14.55 -25.21 19.90
N GLU A 97 -13.23 -24.97 19.77
CA GLU A 97 -12.41 -25.14 18.56
C GLU A 97 -12.71 -24.17 17.41
N ILE A 98 -13.77 -23.37 17.48
CA ILE A 98 -14.10 -22.37 16.46
C ILE A 98 -13.49 -21.02 16.82
N THR A 99 -12.57 -20.54 15.99
CA THR A 99 -12.04 -19.18 16.09
C THR A 99 -13.12 -18.17 15.70
N ILE A 100 -13.45 -17.24 16.60
CA ILE A 100 -14.44 -16.20 16.35
C ILE A 100 -13.77 -15.04 15.59
N PRO A 101 -14.30 -14.62 14.43
CA PRO A 101 -13.68 -13.56 13.63
C PRO A 101 -13.56 -12.24 14.39
N HIS A 102 -12.39 -11.59 14.28
CA HIS A 102 -12.12 -10.30 14.91
C HIS A 102 -13.22 -9.26 14.64
N MET A 103 -13.64 -9.11 13.38
CA MET A 103 -14.67 -8.14 13.00
C MET A 103 -16.04 -8.44 13.62
N LEU A 104 -16.38 -9.72 13.82
CA LEU A 104 -17.60 -10.09 14.54
C LEU A 104 -17.51 -9.66 16.01
N LEU A 105 -16.37 -9.89 16.66
CA LEU A 105 -16.16 -9.45 18.05
C LEU A 105 -16.27 -7.93 18.20
N VAL A 106 -15.70 -7.16 17.27
CA VAL A 106 -15.82 -5.69 17.26
C VAL A 106 -17.27 -5.25 17.06
N ALA A 107 -18.01 -5.89 16.13
CA ALA A 107 -19.43 -5.59 15.89
C ALA A 107 -20.31 -5.92 17.12
N LEU A 108 -19.97 -6.97 17.87
CA LEU A 108 -20.63 -7.29 19.15
C LEU A 108 -20.26 -6.27 20.24
N LEU A 109 -18.99 -5.88 20.34
CA LEU A 109 -18.55 -4.85 21.28
C LEU A 109 -19.18 -3.48 21.03
N GLU A 110 -19.57 -3.17 19.80
CA GLU A 110 -20.33 -1.96 19.48
C GLU A 110 -21.70 -1.93 20.17
N ARG A 111 -22.31 -3.11 20.37
CA ARG A 111 -23.58 -3.26 21.11
C ARG A 111 -23.40 -3.09 22.63
N VAL A 112 -22.25 -3.50 23.16
CA VAL A 112 -21.95 -3.45 24.59
C VAL A 112 -21.42 -2.10 25.03
N ILE A 113 -20.55 -1.50 24.22
CA ILE A 113 -19.89 -0.22 24.48
C ILE A 113 -20.30 0.74 23.37
N PRO A 114 -21.54 1.23 23.31
CA PRO A 114 -22.03 2.05 22.20
C PRO A 114 -21.40 3.46 22.16
N GLY A 115 -21.66 4.19 21.09
CA GLY A 115 -21.29 5.61 20.94
C GLY A 115 -20.00 5.86 20.17
N HIS A 116 -19.79 7.12 19.81
CA HIS A 116 -18.71 7.56 18.94
C HIS A 116 -17.79 8.56 19.66
N GLY A 117 -16.83 9.11 18.92
CA GLY A 117 -15.88 10.12 19.42
C GLY A 117 -14.63 9.53 20.06
N TYR A 118 -13.85 10.40 20.71
CA TYR A 118 -12.54 10.07 21.28
C TYR A 118 -12.33 10.65 22.67
N LEU A 119 -11.42 10.04 23.43
CA LEU A 119 -11.13 10.33 24.83
C LEU A 119 -9.64 10.61 25.01
N SER A 120 -9.31 11.68 25.73
CA SER A 120 -7.94 11.89 26.22
C SER A 120 -7.75 11.12 27.53
N ILE A 121 -6.75 10.24 27.57
CA ILE A 121 -6.45 9.39 28.72
C ILE A 121 -5.29 10.02 29.48
N LYS A 122 -5.53 10.40 30.74
CA LYS A 122 -4.61 11.25 31.52
C LYS A 122 -3.76 10.50 32.54
N ASN A 123 -4.14 9.28 32.88
CA ASN A 123 -3.43 8.43 33.84
C ASN A 123 -3.70 6.94 33.58
N PRO A 124 -2.85 6.03 34.09
CA PRO A 124 -3.01 4.59 33.94
C PRO A 124 -4.36 4.07 34.44
N GLN A 125 -4.89 4.59 35.55
CA GLN A 125 -6.21 4.18 36.06
C GLN A 125 -7.32 4.40 35.02
N ARG A 126 -7.32 5.57 34.37
CA ARG A 126 -8.29 5.88 33.32
C ARG A 126 -8.08 5.02 32.08
N LEU A 127 -6.83 4.64 31.78
CA LEU A 127 -6.51 3.74 30.66
C LEU A 127 -7.12 2.36 30.90
N GLU A 128 -6.84 1.75 32.04
CA GLU A 128 -7.40 0.47 32.48
C GLU A 128 -8.93 0.50 32.50
N VAL A 129 -9.52 1.53 33.12
CA VAL A 129 -10.99 1.68 33.21
C VAL A 129 -11.65 1.86 31.84
N THR A 130 -10.92 2.38 30.84
CA THR A 130 -11.45 2.62 29.49
C THR A 130 -11.27 1.42 28.58
N THR A 131 -10.17 0.69 28.72
CA THR A 131 -9.76 -0.38 27.78
C THR A 131 -9.96 -1.79 28.33
N ASN A 132 -10.20 -1.94 29.63
CA ASN A 132 -10.21 -3.23 30.33
C ASN A 132 -8.91 -4.04 30.16
N LEU A 133 -7.80 -3.39 29.82
CA LEU A 133 -6.50 -4.04 29.76
C LEU A 133 -5.90 -4.12 31.16
N ASP A 134 -5.21 -5.22 31.44
CA ASP A 134 -4.49 -5.41 32.69
C ASP A 134 -3.29 -4.46 32.77
N ILE A 135 -3.24 -3.64 33.83
CA ILE A 135 -2.11 -2.74 34.09
C ILE A 135 -1.52 -3.10 35.47
N PRO A 136 -0.35 -3.77 35.50
CA PRO A 136 0.32 -4.11 36.74
C PRO A 136 0.61 -2.88 37.62
N ASP A 137 0.36 -3.00 38.93
CA ASP A 137 0.49 -1.91 39.89
C ASP A 137 1.92 -1.34 39.98
N ASP A 138 2.92 -2.21 39.86
CA ASP A 138 4.34 -1.85 39.87
C ASP A 138 4.75 -0.99 38.67
N ARG A 139 4.00 -1.04 37.56
CA ARG A 139 4.26 -0.26 36.34
C ARG A 139 3.50 1.06 36.27
N ARG A 140 2.48 1.28 37.10
CA ARG A 140 1.61 2.48 37.01
C ARG A 140 2.41 3.78 37.13
N GLY A 141 3.40 3.85 38.01
CA GLY A 141 4.22 5.04 38.20
C GLY A 141 5.01 5.44 36.94
N ASP A 142 5.64 4.46 36.29
CA ASP A 142 6.42 4.72 35.07
C ASP A 142 5.51 4.97 33.86
N LEU A 143 4.37 4.28 33.75
CA LEU A 143 3.37 4.58 32.73
C LEU A 143 2.82 6.00 32.86
N GLN A 144 2.66 6.53 34.08
CA GLN A 144 2.29 7.94 34.26
C GLN A 144 3.34 8.87 33.65
N LYS A 145 4.64 8.62 33.91
CA LYS A 145 5.74 9.40 33.30
C LYS A 145 5.72 9.32 31.77
N VAL A 146 5.46 8.13 31.22
CA VAL A 146 5.31 7.92 29.77
C VAL A 146 4.17 8.77 29.23
N MET A 147 2.99 8.73 29.86
CA MET A 147 1.80 9.45 29.40
C MET A 147 1.94 10.97 29.54
N ASP A 148 2.72 11.44 30.52
CA ASP A 148 3.05 12.85 30.69
C ASP A 148 3.97 13.37 29.58
N LYS A 149 4.87 12.53 29.08
CA LYS A 149 5.76 12.82 27.94
C LYS A 149 5.10 12.60 26.59
N TYR A 150 4.27 11.57 26.48
CA TYR A 150 3.64 11.06 25.25
C TYR A 150 2.13 10.84 25.47
N PRO A 151 1.30 11.87 25.18
CA PRO A 151 -0.13 11.83 25.50
C PRO A 151 -0.85 10.67 24.82
N VAL A 152 -1.83 10.10 25.52
CA VAL A 152 -2.71 9.04 25.03
C VAL A 152 -4.09 9.61 24.70
N ARG A 153 -4.58 9.29 23.51
CA ARG A 153 -5.93 9.61 23.07
C ARG A 153 -6.43 8.48 22.18
N LEU A 154 -7.65 8.01 22.45
CA LEU A 154 -8.24 6.82 21.83
C LEU A 154 -9.66 7.14 21.38
N SER A 155 -10.06 6.64 20.21
CA SER A 155 -11.46 6.68 19.78
C SER A 155 -12.23 5.52 20.40
N ARG A 156 -13.56 5.60 20.46
CA ARG A 156 -14.40 4.45 20.85
C ARG A 156 -14.21 3.26 19.91
N HIS A 157 -14.03 3.53 18.61
CA HIS A 157 -13.74 2.51 17.61
C HIS A 157 -12.46 1.73 17.94
N THR A 158 -11.35 2.46 18.15
CA THR A 158 -10.06 1.87 18.52
C THR A 158 -10.14 1.11 19.84
N ILE A 159 -10.80 1.66 20.87
CA ILE A 159 -10.96 0.97 22.16
C ILE A 159 -11.58 -0.42 21.97
N ARG A 160 -12.65 -0.54 21.15
CA ARG A 160 -13.28 -1.84 20.88
C ARG A 160 -12.31 -2.79 20.18
N GLN A 161 -11.58 -2.32 19.17
CA GLN A 161 -10.59 -3.15 18.48
C GLN A 161 -9.47 -3.63 19.42
N MET A 162 -8.96 -2.74 20.28
CA MET A 162 -7.90 -3.05 21.25
C MET A 162 -8.31 -4.15 22.25
N MET A 163 -9.60 -4.24 22.60
CA MET A 163 -10.10 -5.27 23.53
C MET A 163 -10.04 -6.69 22.96
N VAL A 164 -9.91 -6.83 21.64
CA VAL A 164 -9.96 -8.12 20.93
C VAL A 164 -8.83 -8.29 19.90
N SER A 165 -7.87 -7.37 19.88
CA SER A 165 -6.65 -7.47 19.07
C SER A 165 -5.45 -6.89 19.82
N ARG A 166 -4.47 -7.76 20.05
CA ARG A 166 -3.15 -7.40 20.57
C ARG A 166 -2.49 -6.38 19.66
N ASP A 167 -2.52 -6.62 18.35
CA ASP A 167 -1.77 -5.82 17.37
C ASP A 167 -2.35 -4.44 17.16
N VAL A 168 -3.67 -4.27 17.35
CA VAL A 168 -4.27 -2.94 17.44
C VAL A 168 -3.87 -2.28 18.76
N ALA A 169 -3.98 -2.97 19.91
CA ALA A 169 -3.57 -2.43 21.21
C ALA A 169 -2.10 -1.98 21.23
N TYR A 170 -1.22 -2.76 20.60
CA TYR A 170 0.21 -2.52 20.50
C TYR A 170 0.55 -1.18 19.84
N GLN A 171 -0.31 -0.67 18.97
CA GLN A 171 -0.10 0.59 18.26
C GLN A 171 -0.49 1.84 19.05
N TYR A 172 -1.30 1.69 20.12
CA TYR A 172 -1.93 2.79 20.85
C TYR A 172 -1.68 2.77 22.37
N MET A 173 -1.28 1.63 22.95
CA MET A 173 -0.98 1.49 24.38
C MET A 173 0.37 2.10 24.76
N PRO A 174 0.48 2.85 25.87
CA PRO A 174 1.77 3.29 26.36
C PRO A 174 2.59 2.11 26.94
N PHE A 175 3.90 2.12 26.68
CA PHE A 175 4.87 1.15 27.21
C PHE A 175 5.91 1.85 28.09
N VAL A 176 6.40 1.17 29.13
CA VAL A 176 7.43 1.72 30.03
C VAL A 176 8.74 1.96 29.28
N GLU A 177 9.01 1.11 28.30
CA GLU A 177 10.12 1.16 27.34
C GLU A 177 10.18 2.49 26.59
N GLU A 178 9.06 3.22 26.49
CA GLU A 178 9.04 4.53 25.86
C GLU A 178 9.79 5.62 26.66
N LEU A 179 10.14 5.37 27.93
CA LEU A 179 11.03 6.27 28.68
C LEU A 179 12.45 6.28 28.12
N GLY A 180 12.83 5.27 27.33
CA GLY A 180 14.10 5.21 26.63
C GLY A 180 14.35 6.44 25.74
N SER A 181 15.59 6.91 25.73
CA SER A 181 16.04 8.07 24.96
C SER A 181 16.79 7.72 23.68
N VAL A 182 16.86 6.43 23.30
CA VAL A 182 17.48 6.03 22.03
C VAL A 182 16.57 6.45 20.87
N GLY A 183 17.16 6.91 19.77
CA GLY A 183 16.45 7.40 18.59
C GLY A 183 16.67 8.89 18.35
N HIS A 184 15.94 9.45 17.41
CA HIS A 184 15.93 10.88 17.13
C HIS A 184 14.79 11.60 17.86
N VAL A 185 14.99 12.88 18.17
CA VAL A 185 13.91 13.78 18.62
C VAL A 185 13.08 14.25 17.44
N ASN A 186 13.76 14.62 16.34
CA ASN A 186 13.18 15.06 15.07
C ASN A 186 13.68 14.17 13.94
N THR A 187 12.80 13.74 13.04
CA THR A 187 13.15 12.82 11.94
C THR A 187 13.34 13.50 10.58
N TRP A 188 13.26 14.83 10.52
CA TRP A 188 13.38 15.59 9.27
C TRP A 188 14.18 16.88 9.43
N ILE A 189 14.77 17.34 8.32
CA ILE A 189 15.65 18.53 8.24
C ILE A 189 15.03 19.64 7.36
N GLY A 190 13.81 19.42 6.86
CA GLY A 190 13.13 20.36 5.95
C GLY A 190 13.02 21.78 6.52
N GLN A 191 12.97 22.78 5.61
CA GLN A 191 12.75 24.15 6.02
C GLN A 191 11.34 24.33 6.57
N PHE A 192 11.24 24.90 7.77
CA PHE A 192 10.00 25.34 8.38
C PHE A 192 9.77 26.81 8.08
N HIS A 193 8.70 27.11 7.35
CA HIS A 193 8.18 28.47 7.24
C HIS A 193 7.02 28.63 8.24
N GLU A 194 7.25 29.46 9.26
CA GLU A 194 6.25 29.86 10.27
C GLU A 194 5.57 28.68 11.01
N GLY A 195 6.22 27.51 11.07
CA GLY A 195 5.69 26.31 11.74
C GLY A 195 4.56 25.59 10.96
N LEU A 196 4.11 26.13 9.83
CA LEU A 196 3.00 25.60 9.04
C LEU A 196 3.45 24.82 7.81
N LEU A 197 4.49 25.28 7.13
CA LEU A 197 4.95 24.71 5.86
C LEU A 197 6.32 24.05 6.04
N GLU A 198 6.41 22.77 5.69
CA GLU A 198 7.66 22.01 5.65
C GLU A 198 8.04 21.70 4.19
N GLN A 199 9.26 22.06 3.79
CA GLN A 199 9.79 21.73 2.47
C GLN A 199 11.01 20.81 2.57
N MET A 200 10.82 19.54 2.20
CA MET A 200 11.89 18.52 2.10
C MET A 200 12.32 18.25 0.65
N TYR A 201 11.56 18.74 -0.32
CA TYR A 201 11.74 18.44 -1.73
C TYR A 201 11.51 19.70 -2.56
N GLN A 202 12.15 19.79 -3.72
CA GLN A 202 12.02 20.98 -4.57
C GLN A 202 10.60 21.18 -5.11
N ASN A 203 9.91 20.09 -5.43
CA ASN A 203 8.64 20.11 -6.14
C ASN A 203 7.39 19.92 -5.26
N ARG A 204 7.55 19.77 -3.94
CA ARG A 204 6.42 19.50 -3.04
C ARG A 204 6.67 19.96 -1.61
N VAL A 205 5.58 20.36 -0.97
CA VAL A 205 5.57 20.86 0.42
C VAL A 205 4.50 20.16 1.25
N ILE A 206 4.65 20.25 2.56
CA ILE A 206 3.71 19.72 3.54
C ILE A 206 3.10 20.90 4.31
N PHE A 207 1.77 20.95 4.41
CA PHE A 207 1.01 21.93 5.20
C PHE A 207 0.52 21.26 6.48
N LEU A 208 0.84 21.83 7.64
CA LEU A 208 0.49 21.32 8.97
C LEU A 208 -0.68 22.08 9.57
N LEU A 209 -1.92 21.71 9.22
CA LEU A 209 -3.10 22.53 9.54
C LEU A 209 -3.57 22.45 11.00
N ASN A 210 -3.07 21.46 11.76
CA ASN A 210 -3.45 21.19 13.13
C ASN A 210 -2.37 20.36 13.83
N MET A 211 -2.10 20.57 15.11
CA MET A 211 -1.03 19.85 15.85
C MET A 211 -1.51 18.60 16.60
N SER A 212 -2.82 18.35 16.62
CA SER A 212 -3.44 17.23 17.34
C SER A 212 -4.06 16.19 16.40
N CYS A 213 -4.23 14.96 16.91
CA CYS A 213 -4.97 13.87 16.25
C CYS A 213 -6.17 13.47 17.12
N PRO A 214 -7.22 12.85 16.55
CA PRO A 214 -8.26 12.17 17.32
C PRO A 214 -7.74 10.96 18.09
N VAL A 215 -6.75 10.25 17.54
CA VAL A 215 -6.10 9.08 18.14
C VAL A 215 -4.58 9.20 18.02
N TYR A 216 -3.86 8.82 19.08
CA TYR A 216 -2.42 8.98 19.13
C TYR A 216 -1.67 7.66 19.01
N CYS A 217 -1.05 7.48 17.85
CA CYS A 217 -0.16 6.37 17.53
C CYS A 217 1.13 6.48 18.37
N ARG A 218 1.62 5.37 18.93
CA ARG A 218 2.82 5.36 19.77
C ARG A 218 4.13 5.47 19.00
N PHE A 219 4.10 5.13 17.70
CA PHE A 219 5.21 5.26 16.75
C PHE A 219 5.22 6.59 15.96
N CYS A 220 4.37 7.56 16.33
CA CYS A 220 4.23 8.82 15.60
C CYS A 220 5.49 9.69 15.67
N PHE A 221 5.95 10.25 14.54
CA PHE A 221 7.09 11.19 14.51
C PHE A 221 6.88 12.45 15.37
N ARG A 222 5.62 12.83 15.62
CA ARG A 222 5.22 13.95 16.48
C ARG A 222 4.56 13.47 17.78
N LYS A 223 5.06 12.36 18.35
CA LYS A 223 4.51 11.80 19.60
C LYS A 223 4.77 12.66 20.84
N HIS A 224 5.85 13.45 20.84
CA HIS A 224 6.22 14.32 21.94
C HIS A 224 5.09 15.31 22.28
N LYS A 225 4.79 15.47 23.56
CA LYS A 225 3.75 16.40 24.03
C LYS A 225 3.99 17.84 23.58
N GLU A 226 5.25 18.27 23.56
CA GLU A 226 5.66 19.61 23.12
C GLU A 226 5.16 19.90 21.69
N SER A 227 5.45 19.02 20.73
CA SER A 227 4.96 19.15 19.34
C SER A 227 3.45 19.22 19.23
N ARG A 228 2.70 18.61 20.15
CA ARG A 228 1.23 18.59 20.14
C ARG A 228 0.61 19.81 20.83
N ASN A 229 1.40 20.50 21.65
CA ASN A 229 1.00 21.69 22.40
C ASN A 229 1.41 22.98 21.69
N GLU A 230 2.15 22.90 20.58
CA GLU A 230 2.36 24.04 19.69
C GLU A 230 1.02 24.64 19.25
N ASN A 231 1.01 25.96 19.05
CA ASN A 231 -0.20 26.66 18.61
C ASN A 231 -0.62 26.15 17.24
N ASN A 232 -1.91 25.89 17.07
CA ASN A 232 -2.46 25.61 15.75
C ASN A 232 -2.32 26.84 14.85
N PRO A 233 -2.02 26.66 13.55
CA PRO A 233 -2.02 27.76 12.61
C PRO A 233 -3.40 28.40 12.49
N THR A 234 -3.42 29.69 12.22
CA THR A 234 -4.60 30.47 11.87
C THR A 234 -4.88 30.42 10.37
N VAL A 235 -6.04 30.92 9.95
CA VAL A 235 -6.37 31.06 8.52
C VAL A 235 -5.43 32.05 7.82
N GLU A 236 -4.92 33.07 8.53
CA GLU A 236 -3.97 34.02 7.94
C GLU A 236 -2.60 33.37 7.70
N ASP A 237 -2.13 32.53 8.62
CA ASP A 237 -0.91 31.73 8.43
C ASP A 237 -1.06 30.81 7.19
N VAL A 238 -2.24 30.20 7.02
CA VAL A 238 -2.56 29.40 5.82
C VAL A 238 -2.49 30.23 4.53
N LYS A 239 -3.04 31.45 4.53
CA LYS A 239 -2.95 32.33 3.35
C LYS A 239 -1.51 32.73 3.05
N ALA A 240 -0.68 32.98 4.07
CA ALA A 240 0.74 33.25 3.90
C ALA A 240 1.48 32.05 3.28
N ALA A 241 1.20 30.83 3.75
CA ALA A 241 1.76 29.61 3.15
C ALA A 241 1.29 29.38 1.70
N VAL A 242 0.02 29.64 1.38
CA VAL A 242 -0.49 29.61 0.00
C VAL A 242 0.24 30.63 -0.87
N LYS A 243 0.47 31.85 -0.36
CA LYS A 243 1.25 32.87 -1.07
C LYS A 243 2.68 32.39 -1.35
N HIS A 244 3.35 31.77 -0.39
CA HIS A 244 4.67 31.19 -0.61
C HIS A 244 4.67 30.15 -1.74
N VAL A 245 3.66 29.28 -1.80
CA VAL A 245 3.49 28.32 -2.91
C VAL A 245 3.26 29.04 -4.24
N ALA A 246 2.45 30.09 -4.26
CA ALA A 246 2.21 30.91 -5.45
C ALA A 246 3.50 31.58 -5.96
N ASP A 247 4.37 32.02 -5.05
CA ASP A 247 5.66 32.64 -5.37
C ASP A 247 6.75 31.61 -5.73
N SER A 248 6.45 30.31 -5.68
CA SER A 248 7.42 29.20 -5.87
C SER A 248 7.00 28.23 -6.98
N PRO A 249 7.28 28.54 -8.27
CA PRO A 249 6.80 27.77 -9.42
C PRO A 249 7.24 26.31 -9.47
N SER A 250 8.30 25.93 -8.75
CA SER A 250 8.77 24.53 -8.69
C SER A 250 7.80 23.63 -7.92
N ILE A 251 7.00 24.18 -6.99
CA ILE A 251 6.11 23.40 -6.11
C ILE A 251 4.85 22.98 -6.88
N LYS A 252 4.75 21.70 -7.25
CA LYS A 252 3.62 21.13 -8.00
C LYS A 252 2.64 20.35 -7.13
N GLU A 253 3.10 19.81 -6.00
CA GLU A 253 2.27 18.98 -5.13
C GLU A 253 2.27 19.47 -3.68
N ILE A 254 1.11 19.40 -3.04
CA ILE A 254 0.95 19.80 -1.63
C ILE A 254 0.37 18.62 -0.85
N VAL A 255 1.04 18.24 0.24
CA VAL A 255 0.50 17.31 1.23
C VAL A 255 -0.11 18.11 2.37
N VAL A 256 -1.43 18.01 2.53
CA VAL A 256 -2.18 18.68 3.59
C VAL A 256 -2.36 17.71 4.75
N THR A 257 -1.76 18.02 5.89
CA THR A 257 -1.69 17.13 7.06
C THR A 257 -1.66 17.96 8.36
N GLY A 258 -0.92 17.49 9.36
CA GLY A 258 -0.81 18.02 10.71
C GLY A 258 -0.69 16.84 11.66
N GLY A 259 -1.50 16.84 12.71
CA GLY A 259 -1.96 15.62 13.35
C GLY A 259 -3.11 15.00 12.54
N ASP A 260 -4.16 15.76 12.26
CA ASP A 260 -5.23 15.39 11.32
C ASP A 260 -5.87 16.65 10.72
N PRO A 261 -5.92 16.82 9.38
CA PRO A 261 -6.42 18.04 8.75
C PRO A 261 -7.94 18.24 8.95
N PHE A 262 -8.70 17.18 9.21
CA PHE A 262 -10.15 17.25 9.41
C PHE A 262 -10.54 17.80 10.79
N LEU A 263 -9.57 18.04 11.68
CA LEU A 263 -9.82 18.71 12.95
C LEU A 263 -9.83 20.24 12.85
N ASN A 264 -9.44 20.82 11.72
CA ASN A 264 -9.52 22.26 11.48
C ASN A 264 -10.11 22.56 10.10
N ARG A 265 -11.46 22.54 10.03
CA ARG A 265 -12.21 22.73 8.78
C ARG A 265 -11.95 24.10 8.12
N ALA A 266 -11.76 25.16 8.90
CA ALA A 266 -11.51 26.49 8.37
C ALA A 266 -10.17 26.56 7.63
N ASN A 267 -9.10 26.03 8.25
CA ASN A 267 -7.78 25.96 7.61
C ASN A 267 -7.78 25.03 6.40
N MET A 268 -8.46 23.88 6.48
CA MET A 268 -8.58 22.95 5.36
C MET A 268 -9.27 23.62 4.16
N ALA A 269 -10.37 24.33 4.39
CA ALA A 269 -11.07 25.06 3.34
C ALA A 269 -10.20 26.18 2.75
N ALA A 270 -9.57 27.00 3.59
CA ALA A 270 -8.67 28.06 3.14
C ALA A 270 -7.49 27.51 2.30
N THR A 271 -6.95 26.35 2.69
CA THR A 271 -5.87 25.67 1.96
C THR A 271 -6.34 25.18 0.59
N ILE A 272 -7.43 24.43 0.54
CA ILE A 272 -7.94 23.86 -0.72
C ILE A 272 -8.33 24.98 -1.69
N ASP A 273 -9.07 25.97 -1.21
CA ASP A 273 -9.57 27.06 -2.06
C ASP A 273 -8.43 27.98 -2.54
N GLY A 274 -7.46 28.27 -1.66
CA GLY A 274 -6.28 29.06 -2.01
C GLY A 274 -5.39 28.37 -3.04
N LEU A 275 -5.06 27.09 -2.83
CA LEU A 275 -4.19 26.34 -3.75
C LEU A 275 -4.88 25.99 -5.07
N MET A 276 -6.21 25.92 -5.09
CA MET A 276 -6.97 25.77 -6.34
C MET A 276 -6.76 26.95 -7.29
N ALA A 277 -6.50 28.15 -6.78
CA ALA A 277 -6.24 29.35 -7.58
C ALA A 277 -4.78 29.47 -8.07
N VAL A 278 -3.87 28.60 -7.64
CA VAL A 278 -2.45 28.66 -8.02
C VAL A 278 -2.21 27.80 -9.28
N ASP A 279 -1.89 28.42 -10.40
CA ASP A 279 -1.83 27.76 -11.72
C ASP A 279 -0.92 26.53 -11.78
N HIS A 280 0.31 26.64 -11.24
CA HIS A 280 1.31 25.58 -11.33
C HIS A 280 1.09 24.41 -10.36
N VAL A 281 0.15 24.51 -9.43
CA VAL A 281 -0.21 23.42 -8.52
C VAL A 281 -1.02 22.36 -9.27
N GLN A 282 -0.60 21.10 -9.16
CA GLN A 282 -1.20 19.99 -9.89
C GLN A 282 -1.98 19.04 -8.99
N THR A 283 -1.53 18.80 -7.76
CA THR A 283 -2.13 17.79 -6.87
C THR A 283 -2.15 18.25 -5.42
N LEU A 284 -3.29 18.08 -4.78
CA LEU A 284 -3.48 18.20 -3.33
C LEU A 284 -3.69 16.80 -2.74
N ARG A 285 -2.87 16.44 -1.74
CA ARG A 285 -2.96 15.16 -1.04
C ARG A 285 -3.36 15.38 0.40
N LEU A 286 -4.57 15.00 0.77
CA LEU A 286 -5.03 15.08 2.16
C LEU A 286 -4.53 13.85 2.92
N ALA A 287 -3.77 14.01 4.00
CA ALA A 287 -3.25 12.89 4.77
C ALA A 287 -3.96 12.78 6.13
N THR A 288 -4.67 11.67 6.34
CA THR A 288 -5.41 11.36 7.56
C THR A 288 -5.38 9.87 7.84
N ARG A 289 -5.13 9.51 9.10
CA ARG A 289 -5.26 8.11 9.56
C ARG A 289 -6.63 7.83 10.19
N SER A 290 -7.50 8.84 10.26
CA SER A 290 -8.84 8.68 10.86
C SER A 290 -9.73 7.69 10.11
N VAL A 291 -9.45 7.36 8.84
CA VAL A 291 -10.15 6.28 8.12
C VAL A 291 -10.01 4.94 8.86
N ALA A 292 -8.83 4.64 9.41
CA ALA A 292 -8.57 3.39 10.12
C ALA A 292 -9.06 3.43 11.58
N TYR A 293 -8.67 4.46 12.33
CA TYR A 293 -8.90 4.46 13.78
C TYR A 293 -10.16 5.21 14.23
N TYR A 294 -10.78 6.03 13.37
CA TYR A 294 -11.96 6.84 13.73
C TYR A 294 -12.85 7.12 12.50
N PRO A 295 -13.38 6.06 11.85
CA PRO A 295 -14.15 6.20 10.62
C PRO A 295 -15.42 7.05 10.81
N ASP A 296 -15.99 7.09 12.01
CA ASP A 296 -17.13 7.95 12.37
C ASP A 296 -16.91 9.43 12.03
N LEU A 297 -15.65 9.91 12.03
CA LEU A 297 -15.32 11.26 11.59
C LEU A 297 -15.90 11.57 10.20
N PHE A 298 -15.90 10.59 9.30
CA PHE A 298 -16.38 10.74 7.92
C PHE A 298 -17.84 10.34 7.74
N LEU A 299 -18.38 9.51 8.63
CA LEU A 299 -19.70 8.89 8.48
C LEU A 299 -20.80 9.61 9.26
N GLU A 300 -20.47 10.29 10.36
CA GLU A 300 -21.39 11.13 11.11
C GLU A 300 -21.89 12.34 10.28
N ASN A 301 -22.89 13.05 10.81
CA ASN A 301 -23.45 14.27 10.22
C ASN A 301 -23.79 14.09 8.73
N GLU A 302 -24.45 12.97 8.41
CA GLU A 302 -24.85 12.60 7.04
C GLU A 302 -23.68 12.61 6.03
N LYS A 303 -22.52 12.08 6.44
CA LYS A 303 -21.30 12.00 5.63
C LYS A 303 -20.81 13.38 5.12
N ALA A 304 -20.97 14.44 5.92
CA ALA A 304 -20.66 15.82 5.51
C ALA A 304 -19.23 16.00 4.95
N TYR A 305 -18.22 15.36 5.56
CA TYR A 305 -16.85 15.44 5.04
C TYR A 305 -16.70 14.74 3.69
N LEU A 306 -17.28 13.55 3.49
CA LEU A 306 -17.21 12.87 2.20
C LEU A 306 -17.91 13.69 1.10
N LYS A 307 -19.07 14.28 1.40
CA LYS A 307 -19.76 15.22 0.48
C LYS A 307 -18.86 16.41 0.13
N TYR A 308 -18.22 17.02 1.12
CA TYR A 308 -17.30 18.14 0.92
C TYR A 308 -16.09 17.76 0.05
N LEU A 309 -15.45 16.61 0.32
CA LEU A 309 -14.31 16.14 -0.48
C LEU A 309 -14.69 15.87 -1.93
N LYS A 310 -15.84 15.23 -2.17
CA LYS A 310 -16.36 14.98 -3.53
C LYS A 310 -16.62 16.27 -4.29
N GLN A 311 -17.23 17.26 -3.62
CA GLN A 311 -17.43 18.58 -4.20
C GLN A 311 -16.09 19.25 -4.55
N LYS A 312 -15.13 19.30 -3.61
CA LYS A 312 -13.84 19.95 -3.82
C LYS A 312 -12.96 19.24 -4.85
N SER A 313 -13.04 17.92 -4.93
CA SER A 313 -12.39 17.17 -6.01
C SER A 313 -12.91 17.60 -7.38
N LEU A 314 -14.23 17.74 -7.54
CA LEU A 314 -14.81 18.20 -8.81
C LEU A 314 -14.38 19.63 -9.17
N GLU A 315 -14.40 20.56 -8.21
CA GLU A 315 -13.92 21.94 -8.40
C GLU A 315 -12.43 21.98 -8.79
N LEU A 316 -11.58 21.19 -8.14
CA LEU A 316 -10.16 21.06 -8.50
C LEU A 316 -9.97 20.50 -9.91
N GLN A 317 -10.73 19.47 -10.29
CA GLN A 317 -10.65 18.86 -11.63
C GLN A 317 -11.01 19.84 -12.74
N GLN A 318 -11.98 20.73 -12.51
CA GLN A 318 -12.35 21.81 -13.43
C GLN A 318 -11.19 22.79 -13.65
N ASN A 319 -10.30 22.93 -12.66
CA ASN A 319 -9.08 23.73 -12.73
C ASN A 319 -7.83 22.92 -13.14
N GLY A 320 -8.02 21.71 -13.66
CA GLY A 320 -6.91 20.84 -14.10
C GLY A 320 -6.08 20.23 -12.97
N LYS A 321 -6.60 20.22 -11.75
CA LYS A 321 -5.91 19.70 -10.54
C LYS A 321 -6.53 18.39 -10.06
N ARG A 322 -5.83 17.69 -9.18
CA ARG A 322 -6.29 16.42 -8.57
C ARG A 322 -6.31 16.49 -7.05
N MET A 323 -7.25 15.76 -6.45
CA MET A 323 -7.29 15.47 -5.03
C MET A 323 -7.06 13.99 -4.78
N GLU A 324 -6.21 13.66 -3.80
CA GLU A 324 -5.93 12.30 -3.35
C GLU A 324 -6.01 12.24 -1.82
N LEU A 325 -6.34 11.07 -1.27
CA LEU A 325 -6.32 10.82 0.17
C LEU A 325 -5.20 9.84 0.52
N ALA A 326 -4.30 10.25 1.40
CA ALA A 326 -3.32 9.38 2.03
C ALA A 326 -3.89 8.87 3.36
N THR A 327 -3.83 7.55 3.59
CA THR A 327 -4.15 6.98 4.89
C THR A 327 -3.20 5.85 5.28
N HIS A 328 -3.27 5.40 6.54
CA HIS A 328 -2.37 4.39 7.08
C HIS A 328 -3.15 3.22 7.66
N PHE A 329 -2.72 2.01 7.31
CA PHE A 329 -3.12 0.77 7.96
C PHE A 329 -1.85 -0.05 8.21
N ILE A 330 -1.79 -0.67 9.39
CA ILE A 330 -0.62 -1.40 9.89
C ILE A 330 -0.91 -2.88 9.98
N HIS A 331 -2.11 -3.25 10.44
CA HIS A 331 -2.53 -4.63 10.68
C HIS A 331 -3.94 -4.88 10.13
N PRO A 332 -4.27 -6.09 9.62
CA PRO A 332 -5.60 -6.41 9.09
C PRO A 332 -6.74 -6.20 10.10
N ASP A 333 -6.47 -6.31 11.40
CA ASP A 333 -7.49 -6.06 12.46
C ASP A 333 -7.91 -4.59 12.58
N GLU A 334 -7.18 -3.65 11.97
CA GLU A 334 -7.62 -2.26 11.86
C GLU A 334 -8.72 -2.08 10.80
N VAL A 335 -8.89 -3.05 9.89
CA VAL A 335 -9.89 -2.96 8.82
C VAL A 335 -11.29 -3.16 9.39
N SER A 336 -12.18 -2.21 9.09
CA SER A 336 -13.60 -2.27 9.41
C SER A 336 -14.46 -2.07 8.16
N PRO A 337 -15.73 -2.53 8.14
CA PRO A 337 -16.62 -2.27 7.01
C PRO A 337 -16.81 -0.78 6.74
N GLU A 338 -16.83 0.04 7.79
CA GLU A 338 -16.91 1.50 7.72
C GLU A 338 -15.69 2.10 7.00
N ALA A 339 -14.49 1.63 7.33
CA ALA A 339 -13.26 2.07 6.70
C ALA A 339 -13.25 1.71 5.19
N LEU A 340 -13.67 0.49 4.84
CA LEU A 340 -13.76 0.07 3.44
C LEU A 340 -14.86 0.82 2.66
N ASP A 341 -15.97 1.20 3.30
CA ASP A 341 -17.02 2.03 2.69
C ASP A 341 -16.48 3.43 2.35
N ILE A 342 -15.73 4.05 3.28
CA ILE A 342 -15.08 5.35 3.04
C ILE A 342 -14.14 5.28 1.84
N ILE A 343 -13.28 4.25 1.79
CA ILE A 343 -12.35 4.06 0.67
C ILE A 343 -13.12 3.87 -0.65
N SER A 344 -14.11 2.98 -0.65
CA SER A 344 -14.90 2.67 -1.84
C SER A 344 -15.68 3.88 -2.35
N ASP A 345 -16.30 4.68 -1.46
CA ASP A 345 -17.05 5.89 -1.82
C ASP A 345 -16.14 6.95 -2.45
N LEU A 346 -14.93 7.15 -1.91
CA LEU A 346 -13.98 8.11 -2.47
C LEU A 346 -13.47 7.69 -3.85
N VAL A 347 -13.05 6.43 -4.00
CA VAL A 347 -12.48 5.92 -5.25
C VAL A 347 -13.52 5.90 -6.37
N LYS A 348 -14.78 5.50 -6.08
CA LYS A 348 -15.90 5.58 -7.02
C LYS A 348 -16.14 6.98 -7.58
N ASN A 349 -15.75 8.01 -6.83
CA ASN A 349 -15.92 9.42 -7.19
C ASN A 349 -14.61 10.06 -7.68
N GLY A 350 -13.64 9.25 -8.12
CA GLY A 350 -12.39 9.73 -8.72
C GLY A 350 -11.40 10.34 -7.74
N ILE A 351 -11.55 10.09 -6.43
CA ILE A 351 -10.57 10.48 -5.41
C ILE A 351 -9.75 9.24 -5.06
N ALA A 352 -8.53 9.16 -5.56
CA ALA A 352 -7.64 8.04 -5.26
C ALA A 352 -7.30 8.01 -3.76
N VAL A 353 -7.37 6.81 -3.17
CA VAL A 353 -6.98 6.57 -1.77
C VAL A 353 -5.77 5.66 -1.76
N TYR A 354 -4.67 6.12 -1.15
CA TYR A 354 -3.44 5.34 -1.09
C TYR A 354 -2.97 5.08 0.34
N ILE A 355 -2.36 3.91 0.53
CA ILE A 355 -2.03 3.32 1.83
C ILE A 355 -0.53 3.42 2.08
N GLN A 356 -0.16 3.85 3.29
CA GLN A 356 1.21 3.75 3.79
C GLN A 356 1.24 2.93 5.08
N THR A 357 2.28 2.12 5.23
CA THR A 357 2.37 1.12 6.30
C THR A 357 3.76 1.14 6.94
N PRO A 358 3.93 1.80 8.10
CA PRO A 358 5.08 1.56 8.97
C PRO A 358 5.29 0.07 9.28
N PHE A 359 6.53 -0.40 9.19
CA PHE A 359 6.93 -1.76 9.53
C PHE A 359 7.31 -1.84 11.01
N LEU A 360 6.48 -2.51 11.80
CA LEU A 360 6.58 -2.58 13.25
C LEU A 360 6.95 -4.00 13.68
N SER A 361 8.01 -4.13 14.48
CA SER A 361 8.42 -5.39 15.09
C SER A 361 7.29 -5.99 15.93
N ASP A 362 7.11 -7.31 15.83
CA ASP A 362 6.12 -8.10 16.55
C ASP A 362 4.69 -7.57 16.31
N CYS A 363 4.36 -7.26 15.05
CA CYS A 363 3.04 -6.75 14.67
C CYS A 363 2.73 -6.96 13.19
N ASN A 364 3.59 -6.48 12.29
CA ASN A 364 3.43 -6.67 10.85
C ASN A 364 4.74 -7.04 10.14
N ASP A 365 5.55 -7.83 10.85
CA ASP A 365 6.92 -8.19 10.48
C ASP A 365 7.10 -9.63 10.01
N THR A 366 6.03 -10.34 9.64
CA THR A 366 6.11 -11.73 9.15
C THR A 366 5.63 -11.93 7.72
N GLY A 367 4.76 -11.07 7.19
CA GLY A 367 4.31 -11.11 5.80
C GLY A 367 2.83 -11.48 5.60
N PRO A 368 2.33 -12.65 6.10
CA PRO A 368 0.95 -13.09 5.90
C PRO A 368 -0.12 -12.07 6.34
N GLU A 369 0.12 -11.35 7.43
CA GLU A 369 -0.75 -10.30 7.93
C GLU A 369 -0.85 -9.11 6.97
N LEU A 370 0.26 -8.74 6.32
CA LEU A 370 0.30 -7.71 5.30
C LEU A 370 -0.38 -8.18 4.01
N VAL A 371 -0.21 -9.46 3.63
CA VAL A 371 -0.95 -10.06 2.50
C VAL A 371 -2.46 -9.91 2.71
N LYS A 372 -2.95 -10.30 3.89
CA LYS A 372 -4.36 -10.17 4.27
C LYS A 372 -4.83 -8.70 4.26
N LEU A 373 -4.07 -7.81 4.90
CA LEU A 373 -4.39 -6.39 4.98
C LEU A 373 -4.55 -5.78 3.58
N PHE A 374 -3.57 -6.02 2.74
CA PHE A 374 -3.48 -5.44 1.41
C PHE A 374 -4.51 -6.01 0.45
N HIS A 375 -4.84 -7.29 0.55
CA HIS A 375 -5.95 -7.88 -0.18
C HIS A 375 -7.29 -7.19 0.16
N LEU A 376 -7.58 -6.97 1.45
CA LEU A 376 -8.82 -6.29 1.89
C LEU A 376 -8.91 -4.84 1.39
N LEU A 377 -7.82 -4.09 1.55
CA LEU A 377 -7.77 -2.68 1.14
C LEU A 377 -7.84 -2.53 -0.38
N ARG A 378 -7.18 -3.43 -1.12
CA ARG A 378 -7.20 -3.43 -2.58
C ARG A 378 -8.60 -3.62 -3.12
N GLY A 379 -9.36 -4.58 -2.57
CA GLY A 379 -10.74 -4.82 -2.96
C GLY A 379 -11.62 -3.57 -2.81
N ALA A 380 -11.45 -2.80 -1.73
CA ALA A 380 -12.18 -1.54 -1.55
C ALA A 380 -11.75 -0.40 -2.50
N GLY A 381 -10.72 -0.60 -3.33
CA GLY A 381 -10.23 0.39 -4.29
C GLY A 381 -8.98 1.13 -3.84
N ALA A 382 -8.34 0.76 -2.73
CA ALA A 382 -7.10 1.42 -2.31
C ALA A 382 -5.90 1.06 -3.19
N GLU A 383 -4.92 1.96 -3.23
CA GLU A 383 -3.61 1.77 -3.88
C GLU A 383 -2.50 1.68 -2.83
N LEU A 384 -1.67 0.66 -2.91
CA LEU A 384 -0.71 0.36 -1.85
C LEU A 384 0.63 1.00 -2.18
N HIS A 385 1.00 2.00 -1.38
CA HIS A 385 2.04 2.93 -1.77
C HIS A 385 3.40 2.57 -1.16
N TYR A 386 3.51 2.59 0.17
CA TYR A 386 4.79 2.41 0.87
C TYR A 386 4.65 1.45 2.05
N ILE A 387 5.64 0.57 2.20
CA ILE A 387 6.06 0.08 3.51
C ILE A 387 7.31 0.86 3.92
N TYR A 388 7.29 1.46 5.11
CA TYR A 388 8.46 2.14 5.65
C TYR A 388 9.30 1.20 6.50
N ILE A 389 10.51 0.88 6.03
CA ILE A 389 11.48 0.06 6.77
C ILE A 389 12.74 0.89 7.10
N PRO A 390 13.29 0.78 8.31
CA PRO A 390 12.58 0.30 9.51
C PRO A 390 11.50 1.32 9.91
N CYS A 391 10.70 1.01 10.94
CA CYS A 391 9.99 2.07 11.67
C CYS A 391 11.00 3.17 12.07
N SER A 392 10.71 4.44 11.80
CA SER A 392 11.72 5.46 12.02
C SER A 392 12.15 5.51 13.50
N PRO A 393 13.46 5.58 13.76
CA PRO A 393 14.00 5.48 15.11
C PRO A 393 13.83 6.81 15.84
N ILE A 394 12.83 6.89 16.72
CA ILE A 394 12.54 8.08 17.53
C ILE A 394 12.58 7.75 19.02
N HIS A 395 12.74 8.78 19.84
CA HIS A 395 12.72 8.61 21.29
C HIS A 395 11.47 7.85 21.76
N GLY A 396 11.72 6.79 22.53
CA GLY A 396 10.69 5.98 23.13
C GLY A 396 9.88 5.12 22.15
N ASN A 397 10.40 4.75 20.98
CA ASN A 397 9.71 3.81 20.09
C ASN A 397 10.56 2.58 19.70
N SER A 398 11.66 2.33 20.42
CA SER A 398 12.61 1.24 20.13
C SER A 398 11.99 -0.16 20.16
N ILE A 399 10.86 -0.32 20.86
CA ILE A 399 10.09 -1.57 20.86
C ILE A 399 9.59 -1.96 19.45
N TYR A 400 9.38 -0.98 18.57
CA TYR A 400 8.92 -1.23 17.19
C TYR A 400 10.06 -1.50 16.21
N TRP A 401 11.33 -1.39 16.64
CA TRP A 401 12.46 -1.43 15.71
C TRP A 401 12.73 -2.87 15.28
N LYS A 402 12.75 -3.05 13.97
CA LYS A 402 13.14 -4.29 13.29
C LYS A 402 14.35 -4.01 12.40
N SER A 403 15.12 -5.04 12.05
CA SER A 403 16.29 -4.85 11.20
C SER A 403 15.88 -4.53 9.76
N LEU A 404 16.81 -3.94 8.99
CA LEU A 404 16.62 -3.71 7.57
C LEU A 404 16.44 -5.02 6.79
N SER A 405 17.22 -6.05 7.14
CA SER A 405 17.12 -7.37 6.50
C SER A 405 15.73 -7.98 6.67
N ASP A 406 15.11 -7.86 7.83
CA ASP A 406 13.75 -8.37 8.07
C ASP A 406 12.74 -7.71 7.12
N GLY A 407 12.83 -6.39 6.94
CA GLY A 407 11.97 -5.65 6.00
C GLY A 407 12.20 -6.05 4.54
N ILE A 408 13.46 -6.34 4.16
CA ILE A 408 13.81 -6.79 2.81
C ILE A 408 13.34 -8.24 2.57
N TYR A 409 13.49 -9.12 3.56
CA TYR A 409 13.01 -10.51 3.46
C TYR A 409 11.50 -10.61 3.43
N MET A 410 10.80 -9.78 4.23
CA MET A 410 9.36 -9.61 4.12
C MET A 410 8.95 -9.22 2.68
N ALA A 411 9.74 -8.39 1.99
CA ALA A 411 9.42 -7.97 0.63
C ALA A 411 9.46 -9.13 -0.37
N LYS A 412 10.37 -10.10 -0.17
CA LYS A 412 10.43 -11.33 -0.96
C LYS A 412 9.16 -12.15 -0.78
N HIS A 413 8.69 -12.33 0.47
CA HIS A 413 7.43 -13.01 0.76
C HIS A 413 6.24 -12.29 0.12
N LEU A 414 6.15 -10.96 0.27
CA LEU A 414 5.06 -10.18 -0.34
C LEU A 414 5.05 -10.30 -1.87
N ARG A 415 6.21 -10.25 -2.53
CA ARG A 415 6.28 -10.41 -4.00
C ARG A 415 5.76 -11.77 -4.45
N ALA A 416 5.94 -12.83 -3.66
CA ALA A 416 5.46 -14.16 -3.98
C ALA A 416 3.95 -14.34 -3.76
N HIS A 417 3.36 -13.59 -2.82
CA HIS A 417 1.97 -13.82 -2.38
C HIS A 417 1.00 -12.67 -2.65
N LEU A 418 1.49 -11.55 -3.18
CA LEU A 418 0.66 -10.44 -3.64
C LEU A 418 0.64 -10.36 -5.15
N SER A 419 -0.52 -10.02 -5.69
CA SER A 419 -0.61 -9.51 -7.05
C SER A 419 0.28 -8.26 -7.21
N ASP A 420 0.93 -8.11 -8.35
CA ASP A 420 1.90 -7.02 -8.63
C ASP A 420 1.33 -5.60 -8.43
N ARG A 421 0.03 -5.37 -8.67
CA ARG A 421 -0.66 -4.09 -8.41
C ARG A 421 -0.85 -3.81 -6.92
N VAL A 422 -0.66 -4.82 -6.08
CA VAL A 422 -0.85 -4.79 -4.63
C VAL A 422 0.49 -4.64 -3.91
N MET A 423 1.61 -4.95 -4.58
CA MET A 423 2.94 -4.78 -4.00
C MET A 423 3.19 -3.30 -3.62
N PRO A 424 3.53 -2.95 -2.37
CA PRO A 424 3.98 -1.60 -2.02
C PRO A 424 5.47 -1.40 -2.31
N ARG A 425 5.93 -0.15 -2.38
CA ARG A 425 7.36 0.16 -2.41
C ARG A 425 7.97 -0.01 -1.03
N ILE A 426 9.14 -0.64 -0.97
CA ILE A 426 9.94 -0.78 0.25
C ILE A 426 10.85 0.44 0.38
N CYS A 427 10.55 1.31 1.35
CA CYS A 427 11.06 2.66 1.40
C CYS A 427 11.65 2.99 2.77
N THR A 428 12.73 3.77 2.81
CA THR A 428 13.20 4.44 4.04
C THR A 428 13.00 5.94 3.92
N ALA A 429 12.38 6.55 4.92
CA ALA A 429 12.34 7.99 5.07
C ALA A 429 13.57 8.44 5.86
N THR A 430 14.59 8.94 5.16
CA THR A 430 15.78 9.53 5.78
C THR A 430 15.52 11.01 6.12
N PRO A 431 16.34 11.63 6.99
CA PRO A 431 16.22 13.04 7.30
C PRO A 431 16.30 14.01 6.11
N ILE A 432 16.94 13.60 5.00
CA ILE A 432 17.09 14.41 3.78
C ILE A 432 16.12 14.04 2.66
N GLY A 433 15.26 13.04 2.88
CA GLY A 433 14.30 12.58 1.88
C GLY A 433 14.15 11.07 1.86
N LYS A 434 13.24 10.58 1.03
CA LYS A 434 12.95 9.14 0.97
C LYS A 434 13.83 8.45 -0.07
N MET A 435 14.17 7.19 0.17
CA MET A 435 14.80 6.30 -0.82
C MET A 435 14.05 4.97 -0.90
N ASP A 436 14.15 4.30 -2.04
CA ASP A 436 13.59 2.96 -2.28
C ASP A 436 14.75 1.95 -2.37
N TRP A 437 14.63 0.84 -1.63
CA TRP A 437 15.71 -0.13 -1.48
C TRP A 437 16.08 -0.83 -2.79
N HIS A 438 17.38 -1.07 -2.98
CA HIS A 438 17.99 -1.74 -4.15
C HIS A 438 17.85 -1.00 -5.50
N THR A 439 17.33 0.22 -5.49
CA THR A 439 17.22 1.06 -6.69
C THR A 439 17.79 2.46 -6.42
N SER A 440 17.02 3.33 -5.78
CA SER A 440 17.46 4.70 -5.47
C SER A 440 18.29 4.81 -4.19
N GLY A 441 18.38 3.74 -3.39
CA GLY A 441 19.25 3.69 -2.21
C GLY A 441 19.51 2.28 -1.69
N TRP A 442 20.56 2.14 -0.88
CA TRP A 442 21.01 0.90 -0.23
C TRP A 442 21.90 1.20 0.98
N ALA A 443 22.22 0.18 1.77
CA ALA A 443 23.19 0.29 2.85
C ALA A 443 24.61 0.13 2.30
N VAL A 444 25.49 1.08 2.61
CA VAL A 444 26.87 1.15 2.10
C VAL A 444 27.77 0.34 3.02
N GLU A 445 27.92 0.80 4.26
CA GLU A 445 28.79 0.21 5.28
C GLU A 445 28.33 0.61 6.68
N ARG A 446 28.85 -0.06 7.71
CA ARG A 446 28.61 0.31 9.11
C ARG A 446 29.30 1.64 9.43
N VAL A 447 28.71 2.44 10.31
CA VAL A 447 29.41 3.62 10.83
C VAL A 447 30.49 3.16 11.81
N ALA A 448 31.73 3.57 11.56
CA ALA A 448 32.86 3.27 12.44
C ALA A 448 32.56 3.73 13.88
N ASP A 449 32.88 2.87 14.85
CA ASP A 449 32.69 3.12 16.29
C ASP A 449 31.23 3.42 16.71
N ASN A 450 30.23 3.08 15.87
CA ASN A 450 28.82 3.26 16.19
C ASN A 450 27.93 2.16 15.59
N GLU A 451 27.68 1.11 16.37
CA GLU A 451 26.89 -0.06 15.96
C GLU A 451 25.41 0.22 15.67
N ASN A 452 24.89 1.37 16.12
CA ASN A 452 23.48 1.74 15.93
C ASN A 452 23.22 2.45 14.60
N PHE A 453 24.28 2.79 13.85
CA PHE A 453 24.17 3.54 12.60
C PHE A 453 24.81 2.80 11.42
N VAL A 454 24.20 2.99 10.26
CA VAL A 454 24.67 2.51 8.97
C VAL A 454 24.71 3.69 8.00
N TRP A 455 25.71 3.72 7.13
CA TRP A 455 25.72 4.65 6.00
C TRP A 455 24.72 4.17 4.96
N ILE A 456 23.77 5.02 4.60
CA ILE A 456 22.77 4.74 3.56
C ILE A 456 23.02 5.67 2.38
N ARG A 457 23.16 5.09 1.18
CA ARG A 457 23.19 5.84 -0.08
C ARG A 457 21.80 6.39 -0.38
N THR A 458 21.70 7.68 -0.70
CA THR A 458 20.45 8.35 -1.09
C THR A 458 20.52 8.86 -2.53
N PRO A 459 19.38 9.16 -3.19
CA PRO A 459 19.41 9.67 -4.56
C PRO A 459 19.75 11.16 -4.67
N TYR A 460 19.92 11.85 -3.53
CA TYR A 460 20.05 13.30 -3.48
C TYR A 460 21.49 13.75 -3.62
N THR A 461 21.67 14.93 -4.20
CA THR A 461 22.97 15.61 -4.32
C THR A 461 22.97 16.89 -3.49
N PRO A 462 24.14 17.44 -3.10
CA PRO A 462 24.17 18.74 -2.44
C PRO A 462 23.54 19.85 -3.29
N ALA A 463 23.75 19.80 -4.61
CA ALA A 463 23.20 20.77 -5.56
C ALA A 463 21.66 20.81 -5.56
N TYR A 464 21.00 19.66 -5.37
CA TYR A 464 19.54 19.56 -5.28
C TYR A 464 18.97 20.46 -4.16
N PHE A 465 19.58 20.40 -2.96
CA PHE A 465 19.09 21.16 -1.80
C PHE A 465 19.43 22.65 -1.82
N LYS A 466 20.46 23.07 -2.56
CA LYS A 466 20.94 24.45 -2.57
C LYS A 466 19.85 25.49 -2.88
N VAL A 467 18.83 25.09 -3.64
CA VAL A 467 17.76 25.98 -4.11
C VAL A 467 16.66 26.21 -3.07
N PHE A 468 16.39 25.23 -2.19
CA PHE A 468 15.21 25.27 -1.30
C PHE A 468 15.50 24.87 0.16
N ALA A 469 16.67 24.30 0.46
CA ALA A 469 17.07 23.86 1.80
C ALA A 469 18.61 23.93 2.00
N PRO A 470 19.24 25.12 1.90
CA PRO A 470 20.69 25.29 2.05
C PRO A 470 21.24 24.84 3.42
N LEU A 471 20.40 24.73 4.46
CA LEU A 471 20.81 24.21 5.77
C LEU A 471 21.29 22.76 5.74
N THR A 472 20.94 22.01 4.69
CA THR A 472 21.42 20.64 4.46
C THR A 472 22.95 20.59 4.35
N GLU A 473 23.62 21.67 3.92
CA GLU A 473 25.08 21.76 3.86
C GLU A 473 25.76 21.77 5.25
N LYS A 474 24.99 22.03 6.31
CA LYS A 474 25.50 22.08 7.70
C LYS A 474 25.42 20.74 8.43
N LEU A 475 24.91 19.69 7.77
CA LEU A 475 24.78 18.37 8.37
C LEU A 475 26.13 17.71 8.54
N THR A 476 26.41 17.23 9.75
CA THR A 476 27.67 16.55 10.09
C THR A 476 27.60 15.04 9.88
N ASN A 477 26.41 14.50 9.63
CA ASN A 477 26.14 13.08 9.49
C ASN A 477 25.91 12.66 8.01
N ILE A 478 26.43 13.44 7.07
CA ILE A 478 26.37 13.17 5.63
C ILE A 478 27.77 13.19 5.01
N ARG A 479 27.96 12.51 3.88
CA ARG A 479 29.13 12.63 3.00
C ARG A 479 28.71 12.58 1.54
N THR A 480 29.47 13.23 0.67
CA THR A 480 29.30 13.07 -0.79
C THR A 480 30.15 11.89 -1.26
N ASN A 481 29.52 10.91 -1.89
CA ASN A 481 30.20 9.74 -2.45
C ASN A 481 30.75 10.03 -3.85
N ALA A 482 31.46 9.06 -4.44
CA ALA A 482 32.11 9.19 -5.75
C ALA A 482 31.13 9.49 -6.91
N GLU A 483 29.86 9.15 -6.76
CA GLU A 483 28.80 9.46 -7.75
C GLU A 483 28.27 10.89 -7.63
N GLY A 484 28.71 11.66 -6.63
CA GLY A 484 28.19 12.99 -6.31
C GLY A 484 26.87 12.98 -5.54
N THR A 485 26.38 11.80 -5.14
CA THR A 485 25.20 11.65 -4.29
C THR A 485 25.59 11.65 -2.81
N ILE A 486 24.58 11.77 -1.94
CA ILE A 486 24.78 11.87 -0.49
C ILE A 486 24.57 10.49 0.15
N ASP A 487 25.59 10.04 0.89
CA ASP A 487 25.41 9.02 1.92
C ASP A 487 25.06 9.71 3.24
N ILE A 488 24.10 9.16 3.97
CA ILE A 488 23.66 9.65 5.28
C ILE A 488 23.82 8.58 6.34
N GLN A 489 24.34 8.95 7.51
CA GLN A 489 24.27 8.07 8.68
C GLN A 489 22.82 7.97 9.12
N TYR A 490 22.28 6.76 9.08
CA TYR A 490 20.92 6.46 9.50
C TYR A 490 20.94 5.45 10.64
N MET A 491 20.15 5.70 11.67
CA MET A 491 20.04 4.79 12.80
C MET A 491 19.22 3.56 12.40
N ALA A 492 19.85 2.42 12.20
CA ALA A 492 19.18 1.17 11.88
C ALA A 492 20.08 -0.02 12.17
N LYS A 493 19.48 -1.14 12.54
CA LYS A 493 20.17 -2.43 12.56
C LYS A 493 20.13 -3.03 11.16
N ILE A 494 21.29 -3.42 10.64
CA ILE A 494 21.36 -4.06 9.31
C ILE A 494 20.73 -5.46 9.33
N GLY A 495 21.02 -6.26 10.37
CA GLY A 495 20.56 -7.63 10.53
C GLY A 495 21.42 -8.63 9.75
N ASP A 496 21.46 -8.50 8.42
CA ASP A 496 22.28 -9.30 7.50
C ASP A 496 23.35 -8.45 6.82
N ASP A 497 24.63 -8.76 7.10
CA ASP A 497 25.77 -8.02 6.57
C ASP A 497 25.94 -8.17 5.05
N SER A 498 25.31 -9.16 4.41
CA SER A 498 25.30 -9.28 2.95
C SER A 498 24.61 -8.11 2.24
N LEU A 499 23.81 -7.34 2.98
CA LEU A 499 23.10 -6.14 2.50
C LEU A 499 23.96 -4.87 2.56
N LEU A 500 25.18 -4.94 3.10
CA LEU A 500 26.17 -3.86 3.00
C LEU A 500 26.82 -3.92 1.62
N LEU A 501 26.25 -3.20 0.66
CA LEU A 501 26.65 -3.30 -0.75
C LEU A 501 27.94 -2.53 -1.07
N GLY A 502 28.38 -1.65 -0.17
CA GLY A 502 29.53 -0.77 -0.39
C GLY A 502 29.24 0.38 -1.34
N GLU A 503 30.33 1.00 -1.81
CA GLU A 503 30.28 2.12 -2.74
C GLU A 503 30.08 1.60 -4.17
N ARG A 504 29.15 2.23 -4.90
CA ARG A 504 28.93 1.94 -6.31
C ARG A 504 30.12 2.47 -7.13
N PRO A 505 30.80 1.62 -7.93
CA PRO A 505 31.94 2.06 -8.75
C PRO A 505 31.51 3.08 -9.82
N VAL A 506 32.46 3.85 -10.34
CA VAL A 506 32.19 4.79 -11.44
C VAL A 506 31.75 4.04 -12.70
N LYS A 507 30.71 4.55 -13.36
CA LYS A 507 30.19 4.00 -14.61
C LYS A 507 31.25 3.96 -15.70
N VAL A 508 31.51 2.76 -16.20
CA VAL A 508 32.40 2.51 -17.36
C VAL A 508 31.64 1.99 -18.59
N ALA A 509 30.33 1.78 -18.46
CA ALA A 509 29.48 1.25 -19.51
C ALA A 509 29.37 2.20 -20.73
N PRO A 510 29.51 1.69 -21.96
CA PRO A 510 29.28 2.49 -23.16
C PRO A 510 27.80 2.87 -23.29
N LYS A 511 27.53 4.05 -23.85
CA LYS A 511 26.16 4.45 -24.20
C LYS A 511 25.76 3.81 -25.52
N ASN A 512 24.51 3.38 -25.61
CA ASN A 512 23.92 2.97 -26.88
C ASN A 512 23.85 4.14 -27.86
N ALA A 513 24.00 3.85 -29.16
CA ALA A 513 23.65 4.81 -30.20
C ALA A 513 22.13 5.03 -30.21
N LEU A 514 21.69 6.24 -30.54
CA LEU A 514 20.26 6.53 -30.66
C LEU A 514 19.64 5.71 -31.79
N ALA A 515 18.51 5.07 -31.50
CA ALA A 515 17.71 4.36 -32.49
C ALA A 515 17.12 5.32 -33.52
N MET A 516 16.91 4.87 -34.76
CA MET A 516 16.24 5.66 -35.78
C MET A 516 14.71 5.63 -35.55
N ASP A 517 13.99 6.65 -36.01
CA ASP A 517 12.52 6.70 -35.88
C ASP A 517 11.83 5.47 -36.48
N ALA A 518 12.38 4.91 -37.57
CA ALA A 518 11.88 3.68 -38.17
C ALA A 518 12.05 2.46 -37.27
N ASP A 519 13.17 2.38 -36.53
CA ASP A 519 13.41 1.30 -35.56
C ASP A 519 12.41 1.43 -34.39
N VAL A 520 12.22 2.64 -33.88
CA VAL A 520 11.27 2.91 -32.79
C VAL A 520 9.84 2.56 -33.20
N SER A 521 9.42 2.90 -34.42
CA SER A 521 8.11 2.50 -34.96
C SER A 521 7.96 0.98 -35.05
N ALA A 522 8.98 0.28 -35.54
CA ALA A 522 8.96 -1.19 -35.62
C ALA A 522 8.89 -1.84 -34.22
N LEU A 523 9.59 -1.29 -33.23
CA LEU A 523 9.51 -1.77 -31.84
C LEU A 523 8.13 -1.57 -31.23
N LYS A 524 7.43 -0.49 -31.59
CA LYS A 524 6.05 -0.24 -31.16
C LYS A 524 5.06 -1.20 -31.82
N GLU A 525 5.22 -1.47 -33.11
CA GLU A 525 4.44 -2.49 -33.80
C GLU A 525 4.63 -3.87 -33.16
N GLU A 526 5.86 -4.24 -32.83
CA GLU A 526 6.17 -5.49 -32.11
C GLU A 526 5.57 -5.51 -30.70
N LEU A 527 5.62 -4.38 -29.98
CA LEU A 527 5.00 -4.23 -28.66
C LEU A 527 3.49 -4.51 -28.70
N ILE A 528 2.81 -4.07 -29.77
CA ILE A 528 1.38 -4.29 -30.00
C ILE A 528 1.10 -5.73 -30.44
N ALA A 529 1.92 -6.27 -31.34
CA ALA A 529 1.71 -7.58 -31.94
C ALA A 529 1.95 -8.73 -30.96
N THR A 530 2.85 -8.53 -29.99
CA THR A 530 3.26 -9.57 -29.06
C THR A 530 2.68 -9.34 -27.66
N CYS A 531 2.11 -10.39 -27.08
CA CYS A 531 1.64 -10.36 -25.70
C CYS A 531 2.86 -10.36 -24.77
N GLN A 532 3.16 -9.22 -24.15
CA GLN A 532 4.44 -9.02 -23.46
C GLN A 532 4.63 -9.90 -22.23
N THR A 533 3.54 -10.30 -21.57
CA THR A 533 3.55 -11.19 -20.41
C THR A 533 2.40 -12.20 -20.53
N ASP A 534 2.65 -13.35 -21.15
CA ASP A 534 1.69 -14.45 -21.32
C ASP A 534 2.23 -15.84 -20.94
N VAL A 535 3.52 -15.94 -20.63
CA VAL A 535 4.17 -17.20 -20.26
C VAL A 535 3.62 -17.69 -18.93
N SER A 536 3.03 -18.88 -18.94
CA SER A 536 2.49 -19.52 -17.75
C SER A 536 3.60 -20.09 -16.87
N MET A 537 3.57 -19.79 -15.57
CA MET A 537 4.53 -20.31 -14.59
C MET A 537 4.35 -21.79 -14.32
N VAL A 538 3.11 -22.29 -14.42
CA VAL A 538 2.74 -23.71 -14.27
C VAL A 538 1.79 -24.13 -15.39
N GLU A 539 1.69 -25.43 -15.66
CA GLU A 539 0.84 -25.92 -16.75
C GLU A 539 -0.65 -25.88 -16.35
N THR A 540 -1.46 -25.17 -17.13
CA THR A 540 -2.91 -25.02 -16.88
C THR A 540 -3.73 -26.05 -17.64
N ASN A 541 -3.17 -26.64 -18.70
CA ASN A 541 -3.84 -27.52 -19.66
C ASN A 541 -5.07 -26.90 -20.36
N ILE A 542 -5.22 -25.57 -20.28
CA ILE A 542 -6.32 -24.81 -20.87
C ILE A 542 -5.72 -23.83 -21.86
N LYS A 543 -5.98 -24.03 -23.17
CA LYS A 543 -5.48 -23.15 -24.22
C LYS A 543 -6.07 -21.75 -24.02
N GLY A 544 -5.23 -20.72 -24.00
CA GLY A 544 -5.64 -19.32 -23.77
C GLY A 544 -5.80 -18.94 -22.29
N LEU A 545 -5.40 -19.80 -21.35
CA LEU A 545 -5.29 -19.47 -19.94
C LEU A 545 -3.86 -19.72 -19.44
N SER A 546 -3.24 -18.68 -18.87
CA SER A 546 -1.89 -18.72 -18.30
C SER A 546 -1.93 -18.37 -16.82
N ARG A 547 -1.22 -19.14 -15.99
CA ARG A 547 -1.00 -18.83 -14.56
C ARG A 547 0.24 -17.95 -14.43
N LEU A 548 0.04 -16.64 -14.34
CA LEU A 548 1.10 -15.63 -14.31
C LEU A 548 1.70 -15.39 -12.92
N HIS A 549 1.00 -15.81 -11.87
CA HIS A 549 1.37 -15.65 -10.46
C HIS A 549 0.50 -16.57 -9.59
N GLU A 550 0.85 -16.81 -8.34
CA GLU A 550 -0.05 -17.49 -7.39
C GLU A 550 -1.42 -16.80 -7.32
N THR A 551 -1.45 -15.47 -7.42
CA THR A 551 -2.69 -14.71 -7.30
C THR A 551 -3.31 -14.29 -8.62
N ARG A 552 -2.66 -14.56 -9.76
CA ARG A 552 -2.99 -13.95 -11.05
C ARG A 552 -3.01 -14.93 -12.20
N VAL A 553 -4.06 -14.84 -13.01
CA VAL A 553 -4.16 -15.51 -14.30
C VAL A 553 -4.30 -14.50 -15.42
N LEU A 554 -3.88 -14.89 -16.62
CA LEU A 554 -4.24 -14.23 -17.87
C LEU A 554 -5.21 -15.12 -18.64
N VAL A 555 -6.28 -14.52 -19.15
CA VAL A 555 -7.32 -15.19 -19.92
C VAL A 555 -7.48 -14.47 -21.26
N ASP A 556 -7.37 -15.23 -22.35
CA ASP A 556 -7.84 -14.82 -23.66
C ASP A 556 -9.36 -14.96 -23.72
N ALA A 557 -10.06 -13.85 -23.96
CA ALA A 557 -11.52 -13.81 -23.98
C ALA A 557 -12.13 -14.55 -25.18
N ASP A 558 -11.33 -14.93 -26.18
CA ASP A 558 -11.81 -15.57 -27.39
C ASP A 558 -11.93 -17.11 -27.24
N GLY A 559 -12.99 -17.58 -26.56
CA GLY A 559 -13.46 -18.98 -26.63
C GLY A 559 -12.97 -19.93 -25.52
N VAL A 560 -12.54 -19.40 -24.37
CA VAL A 560 -11.97 -20.16 -23.23
C VAL A 560 -12.72 -19.88 -21.92
N GLU A 561 -13.78 -19.06 -21.96
CA GLU A 561 -14.36 -18.43 -20.77
C GLU A 561 -14.90 -19.45 -19.77
N LYS A 562 -15.45 -20.57 -20.24
CA LYS A 562 -16.09 -21.57 -19.37
C LYS A 562 -15.07 -22.37 -18.58
N GLU A 563 -14.05 -22.88 -19.25
CA GLU A 563 -12.93 -23.61 -18.66
C GLU A 563 -12.13 -22.70 -17.73
N ALA A 564 -11.92 -21.44 -18.14
CA ALA A 564 -11.26 -20.42 -17.32
C ALA A 564 -12.03 -20.15 -16.02
N LEU A 565 -13.35 -19.94 -16.07
CA LEU A 565 -14.17 -19.72 -14.89
C LEU A 565 -14.08 -20.89 -13.89
N ALA A 566 -14.11 -22.13 -14.38
CA ALA A 566 -13.99 -23.32 -13.53
C ALA A 566 -12.62 -23.36 -12.84
N TYR A 567 -11.54 -23.17 -13.60
CA TYR A 567 -10.17 -23.12 -13.06
C TYR A 567 -10.01 -22.03 -11.99
N ILE A 568 -10.53 -20.83 -12.25
CA ILE A 568 -10.47 -19.69 -11.33
C ILE A 568 -11.28 -19.96 -10.05
N ALA A 569 -12.46 -20.57 -10.17
CA ALA A 569 -13.32 -20.88 -9.03
C ALA A 569 -12.72 -21.95 -8.11
N GLU A 570 -11.99 -22.92 -8.66
CA GLU A 570 -11.36 -24.01 -7.91
C GLU A 570 -10.16 -23.53 -7.07
N ASP A 571 -9.36 -22.59 -7.59
CA ASP A 571 -8.23 -22.01 -6.87
C ASP A 571 -8.53 -20.60 -6.37
N SER A 572 -9.28 -20.56 -5.29
CA SER A 572 -9.03 -19.79 -4.09
C SER A 572 -8.06 -18.59 -4.09
N ARG A 573 -6.80 -18.84 -4.46
CA ARG A 573 -5.70 -17.86 -4.37
C ARG A 573 -5.72 -16.88 -5.53
N ILE A 574 -6.41 -17.21 -6.63
CA ILE A 574 -6.55 -16.36 -7.81
C ILE A 574 -7.49 -15.20 -7.48
N THR A 575 -6.92 -14.06 -7.13
CA THR A 575 -7.71 -12.86 -6.80
C THR A 575 -7.78 -11.87 -7.96
N ASP A 576 -6.96 -12.06 -8.99
CA ASP A 576 -6.71 -11.09 -10.05
C ASP A 576 -6.71 -11.75 -11.44
N VAL A 577 -7.53 -11.22 -12.34
CA VAL A 577 -7.71 -11.77 -13.69
C VAL A 577 -7.36 -10.72 -14.72
N VAL A 578 -6.27 -10.94 -15.46
CA VAL A 578 -5.93 -10.13 -16.64
C VAL A 578 -6.66 -10.71 -17.84
N VAL A 579 -7.39 -9.88 -18.58
CA VAL A 579 -8.17 -10.27 -19.74
C VAL A 579 -7.58 -9.59 -20.98
N THR A 580 -7.29 -10.41 -21.97
CA THR A 580 -6.86 -9.99 -23.31
C THR A 580 -7.84 -10.50 -24.36
N ALA A 581 -7.68 -10.06 -25.61
CA ALA A 581 -8.38 -10.61 -26.77
C ALA A 581 -7.41 -10.62 -27.96
N ARG A 582 -7.81 -11.26 -29.06
CA ARG A 582 -6.98 -11.41 -30.26
C ARG A 582 -6.53 -10.08 -30.90
N GLU A 583 -7.39 -9.07 -30.91
CA GLU A 583 -7.06 -7.73 -31.43
C GLU A 583 -6.85 -6.74 -30.28
N ASP A 584 -7.91 -6.36 -29.58
CA ASP A 584 -7.85 -5.57 -28.35
C ASP A 584 -9.03 -5.90 -27.43
N ALA A 585 -8.87 -5.74 -26.12
CA ALA A 585 -9.95 -5.94 -25.17
C ALA A 585 -11.17 -5.03 -25.44
N MET A 586 -10.97 -3.85 -26.04
CA MET A 586 -12.08 -2.94 -26.36
C MET A 586 -12.93 -3.45 -27.54
N ASP A 587 -12.35 -4.18 -28.49
CA ASP A 587 -13.09 -4.76 -29.63
C ASP A 587 -13.94 -5.95 -29.20
N SER A 588 -13.47 -6.72 -28.21
CA SER A 588 -14.20 -7.86 -27.62
C SER A 588 -15.01 -7.49 -26.36
N LEU A 589 -15.32 -6.20 -26.16
CA LEU A 589 -15.95 -5.70 -24.93
C LEU A 589 -17.28 -6.39 -24.59
N TYR A 590 -18.07 -6.80 -25.58
CA TYR A 590 -19.33 -7.52 -25.33
C TYR A 590 -19.09 -8.88 -24.64
N VAL A 591 -18.15 -9.67 -25.18
CA VAL A 591 -17.79 -11.00 -24.65
C VAL A 591 -17.14 -10.85 -23.27
N ILE A 592 -16.18 -9.93 -23.16
CA ILE A 592 -15.50 -9.60 -21.90
C ILE A 592 -16.51 -9.14 -20.84
N SER A 593 -17.49 -8.30 -21.20
CA SER A 593 -18.52 -7.86 -20.25
C SER A 593 -19.35 -9.02 -19.69
N LYS A 594 -19.58 -10.08 -20.48
CA LYS A 594 -20.25 -11.29 -20.01
C LYS A 594 -19.35 -12.06 -19.05
N PHE A 595 -18.10 -12.26 -19.42
CA PHE A 595 -17.10 -12.96 -18.60
C PHE A 595 -16.88 -12.26 -17.24
N VAL A 596 -16.69 -10.94 -17.23
CA VAL A 596 -16.52 -10.16 -15.99
C VAL A 596 -17.73 -10.29 -15.07
N ARG A 597 -18.96 -10.27 -15.61
CA ARG A 597 -20.17 -10.49 -14.78
C ARG A 597 -20.21 -11.87 -14.14
N GLN A 598 -19.66 -12.89 -14.80
CA GLN A 598 -19.55 -14.24 -14.22
C GLN A 598 -18.45 -14.31 -13.15
N LEU A 599 -17.33 -13.60 -13.34
CA LEU A 599 -16.28 -13.46 -12.32
C LEU A 599 -16.80 -12.80 -11.05
N GLN A 600 -17.78 -11.89 -11.13
CA GLN A 600 -18.39 -11.25 -9.96
C GLN A 600 -19.10 -12.24 -9.02
N ASP A 601 -19.42 -13.45 -9.47
CA ASP A 601 -19.99 -14.51 -8.65
C ASP A 601 -18.91 -15.34 -7.91
N ILE A 602 -17.63 -15.17 -8.27
CA ILE A 602 -16.48 -15.85 -7.63
C ILE A 602 -15.93 -14.95 -6.52
N SER A 603 -16.31 -15.22 -5.27
CA SER A 603 -16.07 -14.32 -4.13
C SER A 603 -14.61 -13.95 -3.83
N HIS A 604 -13.64 -14.78 -4.23
CA HIS A 604 -12.22 -14.50 -4.02
C HIS A 604 -11.57 -13.70 -5.14
N VAL A 605 -12.23 -13.53 -6.30
CA VAL A 605 -11.77 -12.65 -7.38
C VAL A 605 -12.16 -11.22 -7.03
N ASN A 606 -11.16 -10.36 -6.83
CA ASN A 606 -11.38 -8.97 -6.43
C ASN A 606 -10.87 -7.93 -7.44
N ALA A 607 -10.17 -8.36 -8.49
CA ALA A 607 -9.67 -7.49 -9.53
C ALA A 607 -9.77 -8.13 -10.92
N VAL A 608 -10.09 -7.31 -11.91
CA VAL A 608 -10.02 -7.62 -13.32
C VAL A 608 -9.28 -6.50 -14.04
N ARG A 609 -8.36 -6.86 -14.93
CA ARG A 609 -7.58 -5.90 -15.72
C ARG A 609 -7.80 -6.16 -17.18
N LEU A 610 -8.21 -5.14 -17.91
CA LEU A 610 -8.34 -5.23 -19.36
C LEU A 610 -7.06 -4.71 -19.99
N ARG A 611 -6.31 -5.60 -20.65
CA ARG A 611 -5.14 -5.21 -21.45
C ARG A 611 -5.63 -4.62 -22.76
N SER A 612 -5.35 -3.33 -22.96
CA SER A 612 -5.74 -2.61 -24.17
C SER A 612 -4.59 -1.74 -24.66
N MET A 613 -4.01 -2.15 -25.80
CA MET A 613 -3.06 -1.33 -26.54
C MET A 613 -3.76 -0.19 -27.27
N ALA A 614 -5.05 -0.36 -27.60
CA ALA A 614 -5.88 0.69 -28.18
C ALA A 614 -5.96 1.94 -27.30
N PHE A 615 -5.76 1.84 -25.97
CA PHE A 615 -5.63 3.05 -25.15
C PHE A 615 -4.46 3.93 -25.59
N ALA A 616 -3.29 3.34 -25.89
CA ALA A 616 -2.11 4.09 -26.30
C ALA A 616 -2.13 4.45 -27.80
N THR A 617 -2.71 3.60 -28.65
CA THR A 617 -2.64 3.76 -30.11
C THR A 617 -3.87 4.41 -30.74
N SER A 618 -5.05 4.17 -30.18
CA SER A 618 -6.36 4.56 -30.72
C SER A 618 -7.34 5.01 -29.62
N PRO A 619 -6.96 5.97 -28.74
CA PRO A 619 -7.72 6.33 -27.54
C PRO A 619 -9.16 6.80 -27.82
N GLU A 620 -9.50 7.18 -29.05
CA GLU A 620 -10.84 7.52 -29.50
C GLU A 620 -11.87 6.39 -29.36
N ILE A 621 -11.42 5.12 -29.29
CA ILE A 621 -12.30 3.97 -29.05
C ILE A 621 -13.00 4.06 -27.69
N TYR A 622 -12.40 4.76 -26.71
CA TYR A 622 -12.96 5.04 -25.40
C TYR A 622 -14.02 6.15 -25.46
N THR A 623 -15.06 5.89 -26.24
CA THR A 623 -16.28 6.70 -26.29
C THR A 623 -16.95 6.75 -24.92
N LEU A 624 -17.88 7.70 -24.75
CA LEU A 624 -18.67 7.78 -23.52
C LEU A 624 -19.46 6.48 -23.24
N GLY A 625 -19.91 5.79 -24.29
CA GLY A 625 -20.59 4.51 -24.18
C GLY A 625 -19.67 3.43 -23.59
N VAL A 626 -18.47 3.28 -24.14
CA VAL A 626 -17.45 2.32 -23.65
C VAL A 626 -17.09 2.61 -22.20
N VAL A 627 -16.80 3.87 -21.86
CA VAL A 627 -16.46 4.26 -20.48
C VAL A 627 -17.61 3.95 -19.51
N ASN A 628 -18.87 4.18 -19.91
CA ASN A 628 -20.01 3.85 -19.07
C ASN A 628 -20.17 2.33 -18.89
N THR A 629 -20.02 1.54 -19.97
CA THR A 629 -20.05 0.08 -19.87
C THR A 629 -18.97 -0.45 -18.93
N LEU A 630 -17.73 0.04 -19.04
CA LEU A 630 -16.65 -0.32 -18.12
C LEU A 630 -16.97 0.10 -16.68
N GLY A 631 -17.55 1.30 -16.49
CA GLY A 631 -18.01 1.79 -15.19
C GLY A 631 -19.08 0.90 -14.55
N ASP A 632 -19.99 0.34 -15.35
CA ASP A 632 -21.04 -0.58 -14.87
C ASP A 632 -20.48 -1.96 -14.48
N LEU A 633 -19.32 -2.36 -15.04
CA LEU A 633 -18.61 -3.57 -14.66
C LEU A 633 -17.76 -3.39 -13.38
N ASN A 634 -17.31 -2.16 -13.11
CA ASN A 634 -16.50 -1.85 -11.93
C ASN A 634 -17.34 -1.84 -10.65
N ARG A 635 -17.11 -2.83 -9.77
CA ARG A 635 -17.88 -3.03 -8.54
C ARG A 635 -17.02 -2.77 -7.31
N LEU A 636 -16.81 -1.50 -6.98
CA LEU A 636 -16.13 -1.11 -5.74
C LEU A 636 -17.10 -1.18 -4.53
N SER A 637 -17.35 -2.36 -3.98
CA SER A 637 -18.23 -2.51 -2.80
C SER A 637 -17.50 -3.08 -1.60
N VAL A 638 -18.03 -2.86 -0.39
CA VAL A 638 -17.46 -3.43 0.83
C VAL A 638 -17.44 -4.97 0.76
N VAL A 639 -18.54 -5.56 0.28
CA VAL A 639 -18.72 -7.02 0.16
C VAL A 639 -18.58 -7.45 -1.29
N ASN A 640 -17.77 -8.48 -1.55
CA ASN A 640 -17.47 -9.02 -2.88
C ASN A 640 -17.09 -7.91 -3.88
N PRO A 641 -16.07 -7.10 -3.58
CA PRO A 641 -15.58 -6.10 -4.53
C PRO A 641 -15.04 -6.78 -5.79
N LEU A 642 -15.19 -6.11 -6.93
CA LEU A 642 -14.45 -6.42 -8.16
C LEU A 642 -13.99 -5.10 -8.77
N ARG A 643 -12.70 -4.80 -8.63
CA ARG A 643 -12.06 -3.61 -9.19
C ARG A 643 -11.71 -3.86 -10.65
N LEU A 644 -12.14 -2.99 -11.54
CA LEU A 644 -11.74 -2.98 -12.94
C LEU A 644 -10.60 -1.97 -13.17
N GLU A 645 -9.57 -2.37 -13.91
CA GLU A 645 -8.47 -1.49 -14.36
C GLU A 645 -8.20 -1.65 -15.85
N ILE A 646 -7.58 -0.63 -16.44
CA ILE A 646 -7.05 -0.67 -17.81
C ILE A 646 -5.54 -0.74 -17.76
N GLU A 647 -4.99 -1.81 -18.33
CA GLU A 647 -3.55 -1.99 -18.57
C GLU A 647 -3.23 -1.53 -19.99
N THR A 648 -2.22 -0.68 -20.13
CA THR A 648 -1.69 -0.25 -21.43
C THR A 648 -0.18 -0.10 -21.41
N TRP A 649 0.43 0.17 -22.56
CA TRP A 649 1.88 0.24 -22.71
C TRP A 649 2.30 1.46 -23.52
N PHE A 650 3.39 2.10 -23.09
CA PHE A 650 4.03 3.22 -23.80
C PHE A 650 5.54 2.97 -23.90
N VAL A 651 6.21 3.63 -24.84
CA VAL A 651 7.68 3.58 -25.00
C VAL A 651 8.31 4.95 -24.73
N GLN A 652 7.69 6.02 -25.21
CA GLN A 652 8.17 7.40 -25.15
C GLN A 652 7.07 8.37 -24.71
N ASP A 653 7.49 9.50 -24.15
CA ASP A 653 6.61 10.53 -23.61
C ASP A 653 5.74 11.21 -24.69
N GLN A 654 6.27 11.36 -25.90
CA GLN A 654 5.59 12.00 -27.04
C GLN A 654 4.31 11.28 -27.49
N GLU A 655 4.16 10.02 -27.10
CA GLU A 655 2.96 9.21 -27.37
C GLU A 655 1.76 9.68 -26.54
N VAL A 656 2.01 10.28 -25.38
CA VAL A 656 0.97 10.67 -24.43
C VAL A 656 0.35 12.02 -24.82
N GLN A 657 -0.66 11.94 -25.67
CA GLN A 657 -1.45 13.07 -26.15
C GLN A 657 -2.55 13.54 -25.17
N PRO A 658 -3.09 14.77 -25.31
CA PRO A 658 -4.18 15.30 -24.46
C PRO A 658 -5.45 14.45 -24.40
N ILE A 659 -5.75 13.68 -25.45
CA ILE A 659 -6.90 12.77 -25.47
C ILE A 659 -6.77 11.66 -24.42
N HIS A 660 -5.56 11.14 -24.18
CA HIS A 660 -5.31 10.15 -23.12
C HIS A 660 -5.67 10.72 -21.75
N ALA A 661 -5.29 11.96 -21.46
CA ALA A 661 -5.63 12.61 -20.20
C ALA A 661 -7.15 12.80 -20.04
N ALA A 662 -7.85 13.09 -21.14
CA ALA A 662 -9.31 13.20 -21.13
C ALA A 662 -10.00 11.85 -20.87
N VAL A 663 -9.53 10.78 -21.52
CA VAL A 663 -10.06 9.42 -21.34
C VAL A 663 -9.75 8.89 -19.94
N ALA A 664 -8.49 8.99 -19.49
CA ALA A 664 -8.08 8.58 -18.15
C ALA A 664 -8.90 9.30 -17.08
N ARG A 665 -9.16 10.61 -17.22
CA ARG A 665 -10.04 11.34 -16.29
C ARG A 665 -11.45 10.77 -16.24
N ARG A 666 -12.05 10.42 -17.39
CA ARG A 666 -13.41 9.84 -17.45
C ARG A 666 -13.45 8.47 -16.77
N LEU A 667 -12.43 7.63 -16.98
CA LEU A 667 -12.29 6.32 -16.34
C LEU A 667 -12.03 6.45 -14.83
N ASN A 668 -11.13 7.33 -14.41
CA ASN A 668 -10.85 7.60 -13.01
C ASN A 668 -12.11 8.08 -12.27
N ASN A 669 -12.96 8.90 -12.91
CA ASN A 669 -14.26 9.33 -12.36
C ASN A 669 -15.31 8.21 -12.26
N LYS A 670 -15.01 7.02 -12.77
CA LYS A 670 -15.76 5.76 -12.54
C LYS A 670 -15.01 4.81 -11.58
N GLY A 671 -13.94 5.28 -10.93
CA GLY A 671 -13.07 4.49 -10.08
C GLY A 671 -12.23 3.46 -10.83
N ILE A 672 -12.01 3.65 -12.15
CA ILE A 672 -11.20 2.75 -12.99
C ILE A 672 -9.83 3.40 -13.19
N THR A 673 -8.80 2.78 -12.65
CA THR A 673 -7.42 3.23 -12.85
C THR A 673 -6.94 2.80 -14.24
N VAL A 674 -6.31 3.73 -14.95
CA VAL A 674 -5.47 3.41 -16.12
C VAL A 674 -4.02 3.38 -15.66
N TYR A 675 -3.31 2.30 -15.96
CA TYR A 675 -1.89 2.19 -15.67
C TYR A 675 -1.09 1.78 -16.91
N ALA A 676 0.13 2.28 -16.97
CA ALA A 676 1.08 2.08 -18.03
C ALA A 676 2.24 1.20 -17.59
N ASN A 677 2.61 0.27 -18.46
CA ASN A 677 3.87 -0.46 -18.43
C ASN A 677 4.79 0.09 -19.54
N VAL A 678 6.10 0.07 -19.30
CA VAL A 678 7.10 0.59 -20.24
C VAL A 678 8.25 -0.41 -20.36
N PRO A 679 8.64 -0.85 -21.57
CA PRO A 679 9.87 -1.60 -21.78
C PRO A 679 11.07 -0.64 -21.82
N LEU A 680 12.14 -0.96 -21.09
CA LEU A 680 13.42 -0.27 -21.22
C LEU A 680 14.18 -0.81 -22.44
N LEU A 681 14.42 0.04 -23.43
CA LEU A 681 14.96 -0.34 -24.73
C LEU A 681 16.24 0.47 -25.02
N GLY A 682 17.34 -0.25 -25.29
CA GLY A 682 18.66 0.35 -25.49
C GLY A 682 18.68 1.33 -26.67
N GLY A 683 19.18 2.55 -26.45
CA GLY A 683 19.23 3.62 -27.46
C GLY A 683 17.88 4.29 -27.77
N VAL A 684 16.80 3.91 -27.08
CA VAL A 684 15.44 4.44 -27.30
C VAL A 684 14.97 5.28 -26.12
N ASN A 685 14.95 4.68 -24.92
CA ASN A 685 14.47 5.31 -23.69
C ASN A 685 15.31 4.91 -22.46
N ASP A 686 16.49 4.32 -22.65
CA ASP A 686 17.44 3.87 -21.64
C ASP A 686 18.23 5.00 -20.94
N THR A 687 17.63 6.19 -20.85
CA THR A 687 18.21 7.34 -20.15
C THR A 687 17.32 7.79 -19.00
N ASP A 688 17.96 8.31 -17.95
CA ASP A 688 17.30 8.86 -16.77
C ASP A 688 16.35 10.01 -17.11
N THR A 689 16.75 10.89 -18.03
CA THR A 689 15.92 11.99 -18.54
C THR A 689 14.67 11.49 -19.27
N ALA A 690 14.82 10.51 -20.18
CA ALA A 690 13.68 10.01 -20.96
C ALA A 690 12.61 9.37 -20.07
N ILE A 691 13.03 8.55 -19.11
CA ILE A 691 12.09 7.92 -18.17
C ILE A 691 11.49 8.93 -17.19
N HIS A 692 12.28 9.90 -16.72
CA HIS A 692 11.76 10.98 -15.87
C HIS A 692 10.66 11.78 -16.57
N ASP A 693 10.88 12.17 -17.82
CA ASP A 693 9.92 12.99 -18.58
C ASP A 693 8.66 12.18 -18.90
N LEU A 694 8.80 10.92 -19.28
CA LEU A 694 7.67 10.01 -19.46
C LEU A 694 6.88 9.82 -18.15
N ALA A 695 7.55 9.62 -17.02
CA ALA A 695 6.91 9.48 -15.71
C ALA A 695 6.08 10.72 -15.36
N TYR A 696 6.65 11.91 -15.58
CA TYR A 696 5.96 13.18 -15.37
C TYR A 696 4.73 13.34 -16.27
N VAL A 697 4.85 13.02 -17.56
CA VAL A 697 3.73 13.15 -18.51
C VAL A 697 2.60 12.15 -18.22
N LEU A 698 2.92 10.89 -17.89
CA LEU A 698 1.92 9.89 -17.47
C LEU A 698 1.18 10.37 -16.22
N ARG A 699 1.93 10.80 -15.20
CA ARG A 699 1.35 11.34 -13.96
C ARG A 699 0.47 12.54 -14.24
N ARG A 700 0.91 13.49 -15.06
CA ARG A 700 0.12 14.67 -15.45
C ARG A 700 -1.17 14.27 -16.15
N SER A 701 -1.14 13.23 -16.97
CA SER A 701 -2.32 12.69 -17.69
C SER A 701 -3.26 11.86 -16.81
N GLY A 702 -2.90 11.58 -15.56
CA GLY A 702 -3.71 10.75 -14.67
C GLY A 702 -3.62 9.26 -14.97
N ILE A 703 -2.51 8.84 -15.58
CA ILE A 703 -2.13 7.45 -15.84
C ILE A 703 -1.07 7.07 -14.81
N GLU A 704 -1.24 5.93 -14.14
CA GLU A 704 -0.23 5.44 -13.21
C GLU A 704 0.93 4.79 -13.97
N PHE A 705 2.16 5.23 -13.71
CA PHE A 705 3.33 4.51 -14.20
C PHE A 705 3.58 3.30 -13.29
N HIS A 706 3.19 2.12 -13.74
CA HIS A 706 3.20 0.92 -12.92
C HIS A 706 4.56 0.23 -12.93
N HIS A 707 4.96 -0.30 -14.09
CA HIS A 707 6.22 -1.03 -14.26
C HIS A 707 7.08 -0.40 -15.35
N LEU A 708 8.36 -0.23 -15.04
CA LEU A 708 9.43 -0.17 -16.02
C LEU A 708 10.07 -1.56 -16.08
N TYR A 709 9.80 -2.30 -17.15
CA TYR A 709 10.41 -3.59 -17.38
C TYR A 709 11.84 -3.38 -17.88
N VAL A 710 12.82 -3.71 -17.05
CA VAL A 710 14.23 -3.48 -17.37
C VAL A 710 14.83 -4.60 -18.22
N ALA A 711 14.24 -5.79 -18.18
CA ALA A 711 14.64 -6.95 -18.98
C ALA A 711 13.55 -8.04 -19.04
N GLY A 712 13.71 -8.97 -19.98
CA GLY A 712 12.98 -10.23 -20.04
C GLY A 712 11.71 -10.24 -20.90
N LEU A 713 11.27 -9.08 -21.42
CA LEU A 713 10.13 -9.04 -22.34
C LEU A 713 10.50 -9.53 -23.75
N PRO A 714 9.53 -10.07 -24.52
CA PRO A 714 9.76 -10.50 -25.90
C PRO A 714 10.41 -9.41 -26.79
N VAL A 715 9.90 -8.17 -26.73
CA VAL A 715 10.47 -7.05 -27.50
C VAL A 715 11.92 -6.73 -27.11
N GLN A 716 12.28 -6.91 -25.84
CA GLN A 716 13.65 -6.74 -25.35
C GLN A 716 14.56 -7.89 -25.80
N GLY A 717 14.05 -9.12 -25.83
CA GLY A 717 14.77 -10.28 -26.36
C GLY A 717 15.17 -10.12 -27.83
N GLN A 718 14.40 -9.37 -28.62
CA GLN A 718 14.74 -9.08 -30.02
C GLN A 718 15.70 -7.89 -30.17
N TRP A 719 15.47 -6.82 -29.40
CA TRP A 719 16.19 -5.55 -29.53
C TRP A 719 17.45 -5.44 -28.66
N ASN A 720 17.30 -5.66 -27.35
CA ASN A 720 18.37 -5.41 -26.37
C ASN A 720 19.54 -6.39 -26.47
N ILE A 721 19.37 -7.55 -27.13
CA ILE A 721 20.53 -8.41 -27.45
C ILE A 721 21.57 -7.67 -28.30
N LYS A 722 21.11 -6.75 -29.17
CA LYS A 722 21.99 -5.94 -30.03
C LYS A 722 22.27 -4.55 -29.44
N HIS A 723 21.40 -4.09 -28.53
CA HIS A 723 21.47 -2.79 -27.86
C HIS A 723 21.34 -3.00 -26.35
N PRO A 724 22.35 -3.60 -25.71
CA PRO A 724 22.23 -4.03 -24.32
C PRO A 724 21.96 -2.85 -23.40
N VAL A 725 21.05 -3.06 -22.44
CA VAL A 725 20.82 -2.12 -21.34
C VAL A 725 21.75 -2.52 -20.20
N ASP A 726 22.52 -1.56 -19.68
CA ASP A 726 23.42 -1.79 -18.56
C ASP A 726 22.69 -1.53 -17.24
N SER A 727 23.01 -2.32 -16.21
CA SER A 727 22.52 -2.12 -14.85
C SER A 727 22.81 -0.73 -14.29
N TYR A 728 23.84 -0.04 -14.79
CA TYR A 728 24.09 1.36 -14.46
C TYR A 728 22.93 2.28 -14.84
N ASP A 729 22.38 2.11 -16.04
CA ASP A 729 21.31 2.97 -16.55
C ASP A 729 20.05 2.84 -15.68
N VAL A 730 19.75 1.62 -15.21
CA VAL A 730 18.59 1.36 -14.33
C VAL A 730 18.70 2.14 -13.01
N ILE A 731 19.85 2.11 -12.35
CA ILE A 731 20.06 2.84 -11.08
C ILE A 731 20.09 4.36 -11.32
N ASP A 732 20.65 4.83 -12.44
CA ASP A 732 20.69 6.25 -12.79
C ASP A 732 19.26 6.77 -13.02
N ILE A 733 18.45 6.02 -13.76
CA ILE A 733 17.01 6.26 -13.95
C ILE A 733 16.29 6.31 -12.59
N ALA A 734 16.46 5.28 -11.76
CA ALA A 734 15.80 5.22 -10.45
C ALA A 734 16.19 6.36 -9.52
N THR A 735 17.45 6.77 -9.57
CA THR A 735 17.99 7.91 -8.82
C THR A 735 17.33 9.22 -9.27
N MET A 736 17.28 9.48 -10.59
CA MET A 736 16.69 10.71 -11.12
C MET A 736 15.18 10.79 -10.85
N VAL A 737 14.44 9.74 -11.18
CA VAL A 737 12.97 9.71 -10.99
C VAL A 737 12.60 9.90 -9.52
N ARG A 738 13.36 9.30 -8.59
CA ARG A 738 13.12 9.49 -7.14
C ARG A 738 13.47 10.90 -6.64
N ARG A 739 14.56 11.49 -7.14
CA ARG A 739 15.05 12.79 -6.70
C ARG A 739 14.14 13.92 -7.18
N GLU A 740 13.86 13.92 -8.48
CA GLU A 740 13.18 15.03 -9.16
C GLU A 740 11.66 14.83 -9.22
N GLY A 741 11.20 13.57 -9.29
CA GLY A 741 9.81 13.23 -9.43
C GLY A 741 8.99 13.23 -8.14
N SER A 742 7.69 13.07 -8.32
CA SER A 742 6.71 12.75 -7.29
C SER A 742 6.91 11.33 -6.78
N GLY A 743 6.58 11.07 -5.51
CA GLY A 743 6.51 9.70 -5.00
C GLY A 743 5.54 8.81 -5.78
N ARG A 744 4.57 9.40 -6.50
CA ARG A 744 3.59 8.70 -7.35
C ARG A 744 3.99 8.57 -8.82
N GLU A 745 5.14 9.13 -9.22
CA GLU A 745 5.73 9.00 -10.58
C GLU A 745 6.67 7.80 -10.69
N ILE A 746 7.18 7.32 -9.56
CA ILE A 746 8.16 6.24 -9.52
C ILE A 746 7.48 4.94 -10.01
N PRO A 747 7.98 4.26 -11.05
CA PRO A 747 7.53 2.92 -11.40
C PRO A 747 8.18 1.88 -10.49
N ARG A 748 7.75 0.62 -10.56
CA ARG A 748 8.60 -0.50 -10.12
C ARG A 748 9.53 -0.89 -11.26
N TYR A 749 10.75 -1.26 -10.91
CA TYR A 749 11.75 -1.76 -11.84
C TYR A 749 11.65 -3.28 -11.85
N ILE A 750 11.14 -3.85 -12.93
CA ILE A 750 10.73 -5.26 -12.99
C ILE A 750 11.54 -6.02 -14.04
N ILE A 751 11.88 -7.26 -13.72
CA ILE A 751 12.41 -8.23 -14.67
C ILE A 751 11.33 -9.28 -14.90
N ALA A 752 10.91 -9.43 -16.16
CA ALA A 752 9.98 -10.48 -16.54
C ALA A 752 10.72 -11.79 -16.74
N THR A 753 10.17 -12.90 -16.26
CA THR A 753 10.74 -14.23 -16.51
C THR A 753 9.63 -15.25 -16.81
N PRO A 754 9.94 -16.38 -17.46
CA PRO A 754 9.00 -17.50 -17.60
C PRO A 754 8.47 -18.05 -16.27
N LEU A 755 9.15 -17.74 -15.16
CA LEU A 755 8.86 -18.22 -13.82
C LEU A 755 8.32 -17.11 -12.91
N GLY A 756 7.70 -16.08 -13.49
CA GLY A 756 7.12 -14.95 -12.78
C GLY A 756 7.98 -13.69 -12.81
N GLU A 757 7.43 -12.61 -12.29
CA GLU A 757 8.07 -11.29 -12.28
C GLU A 757 8.82 -11.05 -10.98
N VAL A 758 9.99 -10.42 -11.06
CA VAL A 758 10.79 -10.05 -9.88
C VAL A 758 11.17 -8.58 -9.91
N ASP A 759 11.31 -7.97 -8.72
CA ASP A 759 11.88 -6.64 -8.59
C ASP A 759 13.38 -6.67 -8.88
N TYR A 760 13.86 -5.65 -9.59
CA TYR A 760 15.28 -5.40 -9.80
C TYR A 760 16.03 -5.27 -8.47
N GLY A 761 16.93 -6.21 -8.18
CA GLY A 761 17.80 -6.23 -7.00
C GLY A 761 17.11 -6.50 -5.65
N LEU A 762 15.82 -6.19 -5.50
CA LEU A 762 15.10 -6.37 -4.23
C LEU A 762 14.64 -7.83 -4.02
N THR A 763 14.05 -8.43 -5.05
CA THR A 763 13.62 -9.85 -5.01
C THR A 763 14.38 -10.71 -6.02
N SER A 764 15.42 -10.15 -6.62
CA SER A 764 16.33 -10.83 -7.53
C SER A 764 17.79 -10.57 -7.18
N GLN A 765 18.67 -11.47 -7.57
CA GLN A 765 20.11 -11.33 -7.40
C GLN A 765 20.82 -11.64 -8.72
N PHE A 766 21.77 -10.79 -9.12
CA PHE A 766 22.56 -10.98 -10.32
C PHE A 766 23.78 -11.86 -10.06
N ILE A 767 24.05 -12.78 -10.98
CA ILE A 767 25.20 -13.68 -10.94
C ILE A 767 25.95 -13.52 -12.27
N ARG A 768 27.15 -12.94 -12.20
CA ARG A 768 28.00 -12.75 -13.37
C ARG A 768 28.97 -13.94 -13.52
N GLN A 769 29.02 -14.53 -14.72
CA GLN A 769 29.94 -15.61 -15.07
C GLN A 769 30.63 -15.27 -16.40
N GLY A 770 31.74 -14.56 -16.33
CA GLY A 770 32.39 -13.99 -17.52
C GLY A 770 31.50 -12.92 -18.18
N ASP A 771 31.13 -13.14 -19.43
CA ASP A 771 30.23 -12.26 -20.20
C ASP A 771 28.75 -12.63 -20.05
N ALA A 772 28.44 -13.79 -19.47
CA ALA A 772 27.07 -14.22 -19.22
C ALA A 772 26.53 -13.64 -17.91
N LEU A 773 25.27 -13.21 -17.94
CA LEU A 773 24.56 -12.69 -16.79
C LEU A 773 23.36 -13.59 -16.47
N LYS A 774 23.43 -14.23 -15.32
CA LYS A 774 22.32 -14.98 -14.74
C LYS A 774 21.60 -14.16 -13.67
N ILE A 775 20.35 -14.51 -13.44
CA ILE A 775 19.50 -13.96 -12.39
C ILE A 775 18.94 -15.07 -11.51
N LYS A 776 19.04 -14.89 -10.20
CA LYS A 776 18.40 -15.71 -9.16
C LYS A 776 17.09 -15.05 -8.74
N LEU A 777 15.97 -15.79 -8.74
CA LEU A 777 14.67 -15.28 -8.28
C LEU A 777 14.46 -15.61 -6.79
N THR A 778 14.83 -14.68 -5.93
CA THR A 778 14.94 -14.94 -4.47
C THR A 778 13.59 -14.99 -3.74
N CYS A 779 12.49 -14.61 -4.39
CA CYS A 779 11.13 -14.71 -3.84
C CYS A 779 10.43 -16.03 -4.17
N TYR A 780 10.99 -16.84 -5.07
CA TYR A 780 10.36 -18.09 -5.49
C TYR A 780 11.26 -19.28 -5.16
N ASP A 781 10.65 -20.40 -4.83
CA ASP A 781 11.30 -21.68 -4.60
C ASP A 781 10.47 -22.82 -5.19
N THR A 782 10.96 -24.04 -5.07
CA THR A 782 10.28 -25.22 -5.61
C THR A 782 8.89 -25.43 -4.99
N ASP A 783 8.74 -25.15 -3.70
CA ASP A 783 7.50 -25.38 -2.96
C ASP A 783 6.41 -24.39 -3.38
N TYR A 784 6.79 -23.15 -3.66
CA TYR A 784 5.91 -22.15 -4.24
C TYR A 784 5.28 -22.63 -5.55
N TYR A 785 6.07 -23.11 -6.52
CA TYR A 785 5.52 -23.62 -7.78
C TYR A 785 4.70 -24.89 -7.58
N ARG A 786 5.16 -25.81 -6.71
CA ARG A 786 4.43 -27.05 -6.40
C ARG A 786 3.12 -26.83 -5.66
N SER A 787 3.00 -25.73 -4.94
CA SER A 787 1.73 -25.31 -4.34
C SER A 787 0.67 -24.98 -5.40
N MET A 788 1.08 -24.56 -6.61
CA MET A 788 0.19 -24.27 -7.73
C MET A 788 -0.04 -25.48 -8.63
N ASP A 789 1.03 -26.25 -8.92
CA ASP A 789 0.96 -27.53 -9.62
C ASP A 789 1.90 -28.54 -8.96
N PRO A 790 1.39 -29.55 -8.23
CA PRO A 790 2.22 -30.55 -7.57
C PRO A 790 3.18 -31.32 -8.50
N ARG A 791 2.94 -31.30 -9.82
CA ARG A 791 3.77 -31.96 -10.84
C ARG A 791 4.85 -31.04 -11.40
N PHE A 792 4.93 -29.79 -10.95
CA PHE A 792 5.85 -28.80 -11.48
C PHE A 792 7.31 -29.27 -11.45
N CYS A 793 7.97 -29.07 -12.58
CA CYS A 793 9.41 -29.19 -12.74
C CYS A 793 9.93 -27.93 -13.43
N PHE A 794 11.13 -27.48 -13.06
CA PHE A 794 11.73 -26.33 -13.70
C PHE A 794 11.96 -26.59 -15.20
N PRO A 795 11.71 -25.60 -16.06
CA PRO A 795 11.94 -25.73 -17.49
C PRO A 795 13.42 -25.89 -17.79
N LYS A 796 13.74 -26.46 -18.96
CA LYS A 796 15.11 -26.66 -19.40
C LYS A 796 15.86 -25.33 -19.46
N GLY A 797 17.08 -25.30 -18.92
CA GLY A 797 17.91 -24.09 -18.87
C GLY A 797 17.75 -23.25 -17.60
N VAL A 798 16.94 -23.71 -16.66
CA VAL A 798 16.84 -23.15 -15.30
C VAL A 798 17.57 -24.06 -14.33
N ASP A 799 18.59 -23.51 -13.68
CA ASP A 799 19.32 -24.15 -12.59
C ASP A 799 18.63 -23.84 -11.25
N GLN A 800 19.00 -24.57 -10.20
CA GLN A 800 18.64 -24.26 -8.82
C GLN A 800 19.90 -23.97 -8.01
N ASP A 801 19.80 -23.03 -7.09
CA ASP A 801 20.83 -22.88 -6.06
C ASP A 801 20.60 -23.84 -4.87
N LEU A 802 21.44 -23.72 -3.84
CA LEU A 802 21.38 -24.58 -2.65
C LEU A 802 20.11 -24.40 -1.82
N ASP A 803 19.47 -23.24 -1.91
CA ASP A 803 18.24 -22.89 -1.18
C ASP A 803 16.97 -23.19 -2.02
N GLY A 804 17.14 -23.74 -3.23
CA GLY A 804 16.04 -24.13 -4.11
C GLY A 804 15.45 -22.98 -4.95
N HIS A 805 16.13 -21.83 -5.00
CA HIS A 805 15.73 -20.69 -5.83
C HIS A 805 16.15 -20.92 -7.29
N PRO A 806 15.28 -20.58 -8.26
CA PRO A 806 15.62 -20.72 -9.67
C PRO A 806 16.65 -19.69 -10.11
N VAL A 807 17.57 -20.13 -10.96
CA VAL A 807 18.61 -19.33 -11.59
C VAL A 807 18.55 -19.51 -13.10
N MET A 808 18.51 -18.42 -13.86
CA MET A 808 18.39 -18.46 -15.32
C MET A 808 19.17 -17.34 -16.02
N GLU A 809 19.41 -17.48 -17.32
CA GLU A 809 20.05 -16.46 -18.15
C GLU A 809 19.15 -15.23 -18.34
N LEU A 810 19.78 -14.04 -18.43
CA LEU A 810 19.10 -12.77 -18.67
C LEU A 810 19.65 -12.09 -19.94
N PRO A 811 19.23 -12.53 -21.14
CA PRO A 811 19.77 -12.01 -22.39
C PRO A 811 19.40 -10.54 -22.63
N GLY A 812 20.32 -9.78 -23.22
CA GLY A 812 20.13 -8.36 -23.55
C GLY A 812 20.25 -7.39 -22.37
N PHE A 813 20.52 -7.90 -21.16
CA PHE A 813 20.85 -7.11 -19.98
C PHE A 813 22.30 -7.39 -19.58
N VAL A 814 23.08 -6.36 -19.28
CA VAL A 814 24.51 -6.50 -19.00
C VAL A 814 24.90 -5.83 -17.69
N LYS A 815 25.94 -6.39 -17.05
CA LYS A 815 26.66 -5.74 -15.95
C LYS A 815 28.12 -5.58 -16.34
N THR A 816 28.61 -4.34 -16.33
CA THR A 816 30.02 -4.03 -16.64
C THR A 816 30.96 -4.15 -15.44
N ASN A 817 30.41 -4.40 -14.25
CA ASN A 817 31.17 -4.55 -13.01
C ASN A 817 30.46 -5.55 -12.04
N ASP A 818 31.11 -5.83 -10.92
CA ASP A 818 30.66 -6.86 -9.96
C ASP A 818 29.85 -6.29 -8.77
N PHE A 819 29.50 -4.99 -8.78
CA PHE A 819 28.66 -4.38 -7.76
C PHE A 819 27.30 -5.08 -7.71
N PRO A 820 26.73 -5.41 -6.53
CA PRO A 820 25.58 -6.32 -6.45
C PRO A 820 24.35 -5.94 -7.29
N ILE A 821 24.10 -4.64 -7.46
CA ILE A 821 22.91 -4.09 -8.15
C ILE A 821 23.24 -3.15 -9.32
N SER A 822 24.51 -3.03 -9.75
CA SER A 822 24.93 -2.13 -10.85
C SER A 822 26.08 -2.69 -11.64
#